data_AF-A0A654BM49-F1
#
_entry.id   AF-A0A654BM49-F1
#
_cell.length_a   1.000
_cell.length_b   1.000
_cell.length_c   1.000
_cell.angle_alpha   90.00
_cell.angle_beta   90.00
_cell.angle_gamma   90.00
#
_symmetry.space_group_name_H-M   'P 1'
#
loop_
_entity.id
_entity.type
_entity.pdbx_description
1 polymer ?
#
loop_
_entity_poly.entity_id
_entity_poly.type
_entity_poly.pdbx_seq_one_letter_code
_entity_poly.pdbx_strand_id
1 'polypeptide(L)'
;MLFSRLSIQLKITLLAGLCLLAIVAVLVSASVIQASRSASLVKQASTAMLQESAQLRMSARGESQALQIQRYFMDAYQYGRGAATQVLFIREQAEKRFLDAFDLREDLTRQVRSALEANRSLLGIYVAFEPNALDGKDELFADQGNLGSNDKGRFSVYWSQGDNGELSSEAMTEESLNDTTPGISGAPYNAWYSCPLQKKKVCLLDPYIDEADGVKTLMTSIAFPLLQGDKVIGVLGVDISLTSLQELSTSAHQGLFDGAGHVSIISPAGLLAGHSRDSSLLGGKLEKAFTNQHNEILSLVASNRQETLHHDGALQVLQPLLPIPESQPWGVLMEAPEKVLLAPAAHLETQMDEMGTRNTAVSLGLGLVAGVVGILLIWLTALGVTRPIIGVAAMLKNIASGEGDLTRRLEYAKQDELGELASWFNRFLDKLQPIIADVKRSVQDARSTADQSALIASQTSDGMQQQYREVDQVATAFQEMSATAQDVAHNAAQAAEAARTADQASREGMSVIGKTTSTIELLANEMNVAMQEVEGLANSSEKIGSVLEVIRSIAEQTNLLALNAAIEAARAGEAGRGFAVVADEVRNLAKRTQDSVEEIRQVIEGLQSGTKEVVSTMHSSHRQAQGSVEQVEQAVAVLQRISQAVSVITDMNLQIASAAEEQSSVAEEINRNVASIRDVTESISAQADESAKISQGLNKLANHQQSLMDQFRV
;
A
#
# COMPACT_ATOMS: atom_id res chain seq x y z
N MET A 1 38.03 89.44 -1.43
CA MET A 1 37.66 90.87 -1.25
C MET A 1 36.31 91.27 -1.89
N LEU A 2 35.32 90.35 -2.05
CA LEU A 2 33.96 90.71 -2.55
C LEU A 2 32.84 90.73 -1.49
N PHE A 3 33.08 90.26 -0.26
CA PHE A 3 32.04 90.15 0.80
C PHE A 3 31.86 91.39 1.69
N SER A 4 32.63 92.47 1.49
CA SER A 4 32.57 93.68 2.33
C SER A 4 31.61 94.78 1.82
N ARG A 5 31.02 94.62 0.63
CA ARG A 5 30.05 95.59 0.04
C ARG A 5 28.59 95.13 0.04
N LEU A 6 28.28 94.00 0.68
CA LEU A 6 26.93 93.42 0.73
C LEU A 6 26.22 93.80 2.04
N SER A 7 24.94 94.21 1.94
CA SER A 7 24.11 94.56 3.11
C SER A 7 23.98 93.35 4.05
N ILE A 8 23.83 93.60 5.35
CA ILE A 8 23.66 92.55 6.37
C ILE A 8 22.46 91.63 6.02
N GLN A 9 21.43 92.19 5.37
CA GLN A 9 20.27 91.49 4.84
C GLN A 9 20.67 90.45 3.77
N LEU A 10 21.55 90.81 2.82
CA LEU A 10 22.01 89.88 1.79
C LEU A 10 22.97 88.81 2.35
N LYS A 11 23.70 89.11 3.43
CA LYS A 11 24.57 88.13 4.10
C LYS A 11 23.76 87.08 4.85
N ILE A 12 22.68 87.48 5.53
CA ILE A 12 21.81 86.57 6.28
C ILE A 12 20.97 85.71 5.33
N THR A 13 20.41 86.29 4.26
CA THR A 13 19.61 85.51 3.29
C THR A 13 20.48 84.52 2.50
N LEU A 14 21.70 84.90 2.13
CA LEU A 14 22.60 84.02 1.39
C LEU A 14 23.16 82.88 2.27
N LEU A 15 23.49 83.16 3.54
CA LEU A 15 23.96 82.14 4.48
C LEU A 15 22.83 81.20 4.94
N ALA A 16 21.63 81.73 5.21
CA ALA A 16 20.46 80.93 5.61
C ALA A 16 19.89 80.11 4.45
N GLY A 17 19.87 80.66 3.23
CA GLY A 17 19.47 79.94 2.02
C GLY A 17 20.43 78.80 1.68
N LEU A 18 21.73 79.00 1.84
CA LEU A 18 22.74 77.94 1.70
C LEU A 18 22.59 76.85 2.76
N CYS A 19 22.34 77.21 4.02
CA CYS A 19 22.09 76.23 5.09
C CYS A 19 20.81 75.42 4.85
N LEU A 20 19.74 76.05 4.39
CA LEU A 20 18.48 75.37 4.07
C LEU A 20 18.66 74.36 2.92
N LEU A 21 19.28 74.79 1.82
CA LEU A 21 19.56 73.89 0.69
C LEU A 21 20.48 72.73 1.10
N ALA A 22 21.46 72.98 1.97
CA ALA A 22 22.31 71.92 2.51
C ALA A 22 21.52 70.93 3.38
N ILE A 23 20.61 71.39 4.24
CA ILE A 23 19.76 70.53 5.08
C ILE A 23 18.80 69.69 4.22
N VAL A 24 18.14 70.31 3.23
CA VAL A 24 17.24 69.59 2.31
C VAL A 24 18.00 68.55 1.50
N ALA A 25 19.18 68.90 0.97
CA ALA A 25 20.04 67.95 0.26
C ALA A 25 20.43 66.78 1.16
N VAL A 26 20.88 67.05 2.39
CA VAL A 26 21.25 66.01 3.37
C VAL A 26 20.06 65.10 3.71
N LEU A 27 18.87 65.65 3.94
CA LEU A 27 17.68 64.87 4.28
C LEU A 27 17.18 64.02 3.11
N VAL A 28 17.12 64.57 1.90
CA VAL A 28 16.73 63.81 0.70
C VAL A 28 17.76 62.72 0.40
N SER A 29 19.06 63.04 0.47
CA SER A 29 20.13 62.04 0.33
C SER A 29 20.05 60.96 1.41
N ALA A 30 19.82 61.32 2.68
CA ALA A 30 19.66 60.35 3.77
C ALA A 30 18.44 59.46 3.56
N SER A 31 17.31 60.02 3.11
CA SER A 31 16.09 59.26 2.79
C SER A 31 16.30 58.28 1.65
N VAL A 32 16.97 58.69 0.57
CA VAL A 32 17.28 57.81 -0.58
C VAL A 32 18.24 56.70 -0.17
N ILE A 33 19.26 57.02 0.64
CA ILE A 33 20.21 56.03 1.17
C ILE A 33 19.50 55.05 2.13
N GLN A 34 18.58 55.53 2.96
CA GLN A 34 17.84 54.67 3.89
C GLN A 34 16.85 53.76 3.14
N ALA A 35 16.19 54.27 2.10
CA ALA A 35 15.30 53.48 1.25
C ALA A 35 16.07 52.38 0.50
N SER A 36 17.24 52.70 -0.09
CA SER A 36 18.06 51.71 -0.79
C SER A 36 18.63 50.65 0.16
N ARG A 37 19.07 51.04 1.37
CA ARG A 37 19.48 50.10 2.42
C ARG A 37 18.34 49.18 2.86
N SER A 38 17.14 49.71 3.03
CA SER A 38 15.97 48.92 3.42
C SER A 38 15.59 47.92 2.34
N ALA A 39 15.59 48.35 1.06
CA ALA A 39 15.35 47.47 -0.08
C ALA A 39 16.39 46.34 -0.17
N SER A 40 17.68 46.64 0.02
CA SER A 40 18.73 45.61 -0.02
C SER A 40 18.61 44.61 1.13
N LEU A 41 18.26 45.07 2.34
CA LEU A 41 18.04 44.22 3.52
C LEU A 41 16.84 43.29 3.32
N VAL A 42 15.71 43.82 2.83
CA VAL A 42 14.52 43.01 2.55
C VAL A 42 14.81 41.98 1.45
N LYS A 43 15.53 42.36 0.40
CA LYS A 43 15.97 41.43 -0.66
C LYS A 43 16.81 40.30 -0.08
N GLN A 44 17.89 40.61 0.64
CA GLN A 44 18.77 39.60 1.22
C GLN A 44 18.03 38.68 2.19
N ALA A 45 17.20 39.23 3.07
CA ALA A 45 16.43 38.45 4.03
C ALA A 45 15.39 37.54 3.34
N SER A 46 14.68 38.05 2.32
CA SER A 46 13.69 37.28 1.55
C SER A 46 14.34 36.16 0.75
N THR A 47 15.45 36.43 0.05
CA THR A 47 16.20 35.41 -0.68
C THR A 47 16.72 34.32 0.26
N ALA A 48 17.33 34.70 1.39
CA ALA A 48 17.84 33.74 2.37
C ALA A 48 16.72 32.87 2.96
N MET A 49 15.60 33.48 3.36
CA MET A 49 14.44 32.77 3.91
C MET A 49 13.82 31.80 2.89
N LEU A 50 13.69 32.21 1.62
CA LEU A 50 13.16 31.35 0.56
C LEU A 50 14.10 30.19 0.24
N GLN A 51 15.42 30.41 0.22
CA GLN A 51 16.41 29.35 0.02
C GLN A 51 16.38 28.33 1.16
N GLU A 52 16.38 28.80 2.41
CA GLU A 52 16.30 27.94 3.60
C GLU A 52 14.98 27.14 3.61
N SER A 53 13.85 27.79 3.32
CA SER A 53 12.54 27.12 3.22
C SER A 53 12.51 26.10 2.09
N ALA A 54 13.09 26.42 0.92
CA ALA A 54 13.18 25.51 -0.21
C ALA A 54 14.04 24.28 0.13
N GLN A 55 15.19 24.49 0.77
CA GLN A 55 16.07 23.41 1.21
C GLN A 55 15.37 22.47 2.19
N LEU A 56 14.70 23.00 3.21
CA LEU A 56 13.95 22.19 4.18
C LEU A 56 12.81 21.42 3.51
N ARG A 57 12.04 22.08 2.63
CA ARG A 57 10.92 21.45 1.92
C ARG A 57 11.38 20.36 0.95
N MET A 58 12.46 20.62 0.22
CA MET A 58 13.07 19.62 -0.66
C MET A 58 13.65 18.46 0.14
N SER A 59 14.32 18.71 1.27
CA SER A 59 14.85 17.66 2.15
C SER A 59 13.76 16.74 2.68
N ALA A 60 12.68 17.31 3.22
CA ALA A 60 11.53 16.53 3.67
C ALA A 60 10.85 15.75 2.53
N ARG A 61 10.74 16.38 1.34
CA ARG A 61 10.18 15.70 0.16
C ARG A 61 11.08 14.58 -0.36
N GLY A 62 12.39 14.76 -0.26
CA GLY A 62 13.40 13.77 -0.59
C GLY A 62 13.33 12.54 0.26
N GLU A 63 13.26 12.74 1.58
CA GLU A 63 13.05 11.66 2.54
C GLU A 63 11.77 10.89 2.20
N SER A 64 10.66 11.60 1.96
CA SER A 64 9.40 10.96 1.55
C SER A 64 9.54 10.16 0.25
N GLN A 65 10.25 10.69 -0.75
CA GLN A 65 10.43 10.02 -2.04
C GLN A 65 11.34 8.80 -1.92
N ALA A 66 12.41 8.92 -1.13
CA ALA A 66 13.33 7.83 -0.83
C ALA A 66 12.60 6.69 -0.11
N LEU A 67 11.74 7.00 0.86
CA LEU A 67 10.90 6.02 1.55
C LEU A 67 9.90 5.34 0.61
N GLN A 68 9.31 6.07 -0.35
CA GLN A 68 8.40 5.49 -1.34
C GLN A 68 9.12 4.50 -2.26
N ILE A 69 10.30 4.87 -2.77
CA ILE A 69 11.13 3.99 -3.60
C ILE A 69 11.63 2.80 -2.78
N GLN A 70 12.08 3.04 -1.55
CA GLN A 70 12.49 1.97 -0.63
C GLN A 70 11.35 0.98 -0.39
N ARG A 71 10.11 1.46 -0.15
CA ARG A 71 8.94 0.59 0.00
C ARG A 71 8.70 -0.25 -1.24
N TYR A 72 8.77 0.33 -2.43
CA TYR A 72 8.59 -0.40 -3.68
C TYR A 72 9.60 -1.56 -3.83
N PHE A 73 10.89 -1.32 -3.53
CA PHE A 73 11.90 -2.40 -3.50
C PHE A 73 11.68 -3.39 -2.36
N MET A 74 11.26 -2.93 -1.18
CA MET A 74 11.00 -3.79 -0.03
C MET A 74 9.81 -4.71 -0.26
N ASP A 75 8.76 -4.26 -0.93
CA ASP A 75 7.60 -5.07 -1.28
C ASP A 75 8.02 -6.21 -2.24
N ALA A 76 8.79 -5.89 -3.28
CA ALA A 76 9.40 -6.89 -4.16
C ALA A 76 10.34 -7.84 -3.40
N TYR A 77 11.12 -7.31 -2.45
CA TYR A 77 12.02 -8.11 -1.60
C TYR A 77 11.27 -9.12 -0.75
N GLN A 78 10.22 -8.69 -0.03
CA GLN A 78 9.43 -9.57 0.82
C GLN A 78 8.72 -10.64 0.00
N TYR A 79 8.18 -10.23 -1.16
CA TYR A 79 7.50 -11.13 -2.08
C TYR A 79 8.45 -12.21 -2.61
N GLY A 80 9.60 -11.82 -3.15
CA GLY A 80 10.62 -12.74 -3.65
C GLY A 80 11.16 -13.68 -2.56
N ARG A 81 11.34 -13.18 -1.33
CA ARG A 81 11.74 -14.01 -0.19
C ARG A 81 10.68 -15.06 0.18
N GLY A 82 9.40 -14.69 0.13
CA GLY A 82 8.27 -15.61 0.30
C GLY A 82 8.26 -16.69 -0.80
N ALA A 83 8.40 -16.28 -2.06
CA ALA A 83 8.49 -17.20 -3.19
C ALA A 83 9.67 -18.18 -3.07
N ALA A 84 10.85 -17.68 -2.65
CA ALA A 84 12.03 -18.51 -2.43
C ALA A 84 11.81 -19.56 -1.33
N THR A 85 11.14 -19.17 -0.25
CA THR A 85 10.76 -20.07 0.84
C THR A 85 9.79 -21.16 0.35
N GLN A 86 8.81 -20.77 -0.48
CA GLN A 86 7.84 -21.71 -1.05
C GLN A 86 8.49 -22.72 -2.00
N VAL A 87 9.40 -22.28 -2.86
CA VAL A 87 10.18 -23.15 -3.76
C VAL A 87 10.99 -24.18 -2.97
N LEU A 88 11.68 -23.74 -1.90
CA LEU A 88 12.43 -24.63 -1.02
C LEU A 88 11.52 -25.64 -0.31
N PHE A 89 10.34 -25.20 0.16
CA PHE A 89 9.37 -26.07 0.81
C PHE A 89 8.84 -27.16 -0.13
N ILE A 90 8.46 -26.80 -1.37
CA ILE A 90 7.99 -27.76 -2.38
C ILE A 90 9.06 -28.81 -2.66
N ARG A 91 10.31 -28.38 -2.87
CA ARG A 91 11.46 -29.27 -3.06
C ARG A 91 11.66 -30.21 -1.86
N GLU A 92 11.67 -29.67 -0.64
CA GLU A 92 11.87 -30.47 0.57
C GLU A 92 10.75 -31.51 0.77
N GLN A 93 9.50 -31.16 0.45
CA GLN A 93 8.39 -32.11 0.48
C GLN A 93 8.56 -33.21 -0.57
N ALA A 94 9.05 -32.87 -1.77
CA ALA A 94 9.29 -33.87 -2.79
C ALA A 94 10.40 -34.86 -2.39
N GLU A 95 11.48 -34.38 -1.80
CA GLU A 95 12.54 -35.23 -1.23
C GLU A 95 11.99 -36.17 -0.13
N LYS A 96 11.12 -35.66 0.76
CA LYS A 96 10.60 -36.43 1.92
C LYS A 96 9.46 -37.39 1.57
N ARG A 97 8.63 -37.03 0.59
CA ARG A 97 7.42 -37.79 0.22
C ARG A 97 7.60 -38.64 -1.05
N PHE A 98 8.81 -38.64 -1.61
CA PHE A 98 9.12 -39.33 -2.88
C PHE A 98 8.16 -38.91 -4.00
N LEU A 99 7.89 -37.61 -4.13
CA LEU A 99 7.13 -37.10 -5.28
C LEU A 99 7.89 -37.43 -6.56
N ASP A 100 7.16 -37.70 -7.64
CA ASP A 100 7.79 -37.90 -8.93
C ASP A 100 8.46 -36.60 -9.41
N ALA A 101 9.57 -36.72 -10.14
CA ALA A 101 10.34 -35.56 -10.59
C ALA A 101 9.60 -34.77 -11.67
N PHE A 102 8.75 -35.41 -12.47
CA PHE A 102 7.89 -34.73 -13.43
C PHE A 102 6.90 -33.83 -12.70
N ASP A 103 6.18 -34.39 -11.71
CA ASP A 103 5.19 -33.66 -10.91
C ASP A 103 5.83 -32.48 -10.17
N LEU A 104 7.03 -32.68 -9.59
CA LEU A 104 7.77 -31.61 -8.91
C LEU A 104 8.10 -30.44 -9.86
N ARG A 105 8.59 -30.72 -11.06
CA ARG A 105 8.98 -29.68 -12.02
C ARG A 105 7.76 -28.98 -12.61
N GLU A 106 6.68 -29.70 -12.87
CA GLU A 106 5.40 -29.13 -13.28
C GLU A 106 4.84 -28.21 -12.18
N ASP A 107 4.82 -28.66 -10.93
CA ASP A 107 4.34 -27.89 -9.78
C ASP A 107 5.17 -26.64 -9.54
N LEU A 108 6.50 -26.72 -9.62
CA LEU A 108 7.35 -25.54 -9.50
C LEU A 108 7.13 -24.56 -10.64
N THR A 109 7.08 -25.04 -11.89
CA THR A 109 6.83 -24.19 -13.07
C THR A 109 5.51 -23.44 -12.93
N ARG A 110 4.46 -24.15 -12.50
CA ARG A 110 3.13 -23.58 -12.23
C ARG A 110 3.14 -22.61 -11.06
N GLN A 111 3.85 -22.93 -9.97
CA GLN A 111 3.93 -22.07 -8.78
C GLN A 111 4.66 -20.77 -9.07
N VAL A 112 5.74 -20.81 -9.86
CA VAL A 112 6.49 -19.62 -10.31
C VAL A 112 5.59 -18.73 -11.17
N ARG A 113 4.85 -19.32 -12.12
CA ARG A 113 3.84 -18.60 -12.91
C ARG A 113 2.79 -17.92 -12.03
N SER A 114 2.16 -18.68 -11.13
CA SER A 114 1.12 -18.16 -10.24
C SER A 114 1.65 -17.07 -9.30
N ALA A 115 2.93 -17.16 -8.90
CA ALA A 115 3.57 -16.11 -8.13
C ALA A 115 3.73 -14.82 -8.96
N LEU A 116 4.09 -14.88 -10.25
CA LEU A 116 4.11 -13.66 -11.06
C LEU A 116 2.70 -13.09 -11.25
N GLU A 117 1.73 -13.96 -11.56
CA GLU A 117 0.34 -13.57 -11.81
C GLU A 117 -0.31 -12.85 -10.61
N ALA A 118 0.05 -13.27 -9.39
CA ALA A 118 -0.44 -12.66 -8.16
C ALA A 118 0.21 -11.30 -7.83
N ASN A 119 1.37 -10.97 -8.43
CA ASN A 119 2.04 -9.70 -8.20
C ASN A 119 2.41 -8.99 -9.51
N ARG A 120 1.44 -8.26 -10.04
CA ARG A 120 1.57 -7.49 -11.30
C ARG A 120 2.55 -6.31 -11.23
N SER A 121 3.12 -5.98 -10.07
CA SER A 121 4.15 -4.93 -10.00
C SER A 121 5.55 -5.41 -10.40
N LEU A 122 5.75 -6.72 -10.53
CA LEU A 122 7.00 -7.33 -10.96
C LEU A 122 7.02 -7.50 -12.47
N LEU A 123 8.17 -7.29 -13.11
CA LEU A 123 8.34 -7.57 -14.53
C LEU A 123 8.43 -9.08 -14.78
N GLY A 124 9.10 -9.81 -13.88
CA GLY A 124 9.35 -11.22 -14.03
C GLY A 124 9.83 -11.89 -12.75
N ILE A 125 9.85 -13.22 -12.78
CA ILE A 125 10.36 -14.06 -11.70
C ILE A 125 11.03 -15.28 -12.32
N TYR A 126 12.25 -15.57 -11.86
CA TYR A 126 13.02 -16.72 -12.33
C TYR A 126 13.46 -17.61 -11.18
N VAL A 127 13.67 -18.89 -11.50
CA VAL A 127 14.26 -19.88 -10.59
C VAL A 127 15.25 -20.74 -11.36
N ALA A 128 16.51 -20.75 -10.92
CA ALA A 128 17.57 -21.58 -11.46
C ALA A 128 18.29 -22.37 -10.36
N PHE A 129 18.11 -23.69 -10.31
CA PHE A 129 18.82 -24.58 -9.38
C PHE A 129 20.21 -24.91 -9.90
N GLU A 130 21.22 -25.12 -9.05
CA GLU A 130 22.50 -25.68 -9.47
C GLU A 130 22.31 -27.04 -10.19
N PRO A 131 23.24 -27.48 -11.05
CA PRO A 131 23.15 -28.78 -11.73
C PRO A 131 22.85 -29.92 -10.75
N ASN A 132 21.81 -30.70 -11.04
CA ASN A 132 21.27 -31.80 -10.24
C ASN A 132 20.83 -31.44 -8.81
N ALA A 133 20.68 -30.15 -8.49
CA ALA A 133 20.35 -29.72 -7.14
C ALA A 133 18.85 -29.74 -6.84
N LEU A 134 17.97 -29.71 -7.84
CA LEU A 134 16.52 -29.81 -7.62
C LEU A 134 16.12 -31.22 -7.14
N ASP A 135 16.38 -32.23 -7.97
CA ASP A 135 15.88 -33.61 -7.79
C ASP A 135 16.91 -34.70 -8.17
N GLY A 136 18.11 -34.30 -8.60
CA GLY A 136 19.18 -35.21 -9.03
C GLY A 136 18.93 -35.91 -10.38
N LYS A 137 17.99 -35.42 -11.20
CA LYS A 137 17.53 -36.10 -12.42
C LYS A 137 17.54 -35.20 -13.65
N ASP A 138 18.42 -34.20 -13.72
CA ASP A 138 18.44 -33.23 -14.83
C ASP A 138 18.54 -33.92 -16.21
N GLU A 139 19.29 -35.03 -16.31
CA GLU A 139 19.44 -35.80 -17.56
C GLU A 139 18.12 -36.28 -18.19
N LEU A 140 17.04 -36.42 -17.39
CA LEU A 140 15.72 -36.85 -17.87
C LEU A 140 14.90 -35.70 -18.50
N PHE A 141 15.30 -34.45 -18.27
CA PHE A 141 14.51 -33.26 -18.57
C PHE A 141 15.18 -32.31 -19.58
N ALA A 142 16.21 -32.78 -20.29
CA ALA A 142 16.88 -31.99 -21.33
C ALA A 142 15.88 -31.51 -22.39
N ASP A 143 15.95 -30.21 -22.72
CA ASP A 143 15.11 -29.52 -23.70
C ASP A 143 13.60 -29.52 -23.37
N GLN A 144 13.23 -29.70 -22.10
CA GLN A 144 11.83 -29.69 -21.64
C GLN A 144 11.43 -28.33 -21.02
N GLY A 145 11.41 -27.28 -21.86
CA GLY A 145 11.12 -25.92 -21.41
C GLY A 145 9.71 -25.74 -20.80
N ASN A 146 8.74 -26.56 -21.20
CA ASN A 146 7.40 -26.60 -20.60
C ASN A 146 7.38 -27.05 -19.13
N LEU A 147 8.44 -27.73 -18.68
CA LEU A 147 8.67 -28.12 -17.28
C LEU A 147 9.79 -27.28 -16.64
N GLY A 148 10.06 -26.09 -17.20
CA GLY A 148 11.07 -25.18 -16.66
C GLY A 148 12.50 -25.70 -16.76
N SER A 149 12.78 -26.65 -17.66
CA SER A 149 14.08 -27.32 -17.78
C SER A 149 14.81 -26.89 -19.06
N ASN A 150 16.10 -26.56 -18.94
CA ASN A 150 16.90 -25.99 -20.04
C ASN A 150 17.57 -27.05 -20.95
N ASP A 151 18.54 -26.64 -21.78
CA ASP A 151 19.27 -27.47 -22.75
C ASP A 151 20.11 -28.61 -22.13
N LYS A 152 20.35 -28.56 -20.81
CA LYS A 152 20.97 -29.65 -20.03
C LYS A 152 20.01 -30.33 -19.07
N GLY A 153 18.74 -29.95 -19.14
CA GLY A 153 17.68 -30.44 -18.27
C GLY A 153 17.77 -29.92 -16.85
N ARG A 154 18.59 -28.89 -16.61
CA ARG A 154 18.65 -28.17 -15.36
C ARG A 154 17.38 -27.34 -15.20
N PHE A 155 16.79 -27.35 -14.01
CA PHE A 155 15.62 -26.51 -13.72
C PHE A 155 16.03 -25.04 -13.66
N SER A 156 15.59 -24.26 -14.64
CA SER A 156 16.00 -22.90 -14.92
C SER A 156 14.87 -22.17 -15.67
N VAL A 157 13.79 -21.87 -14.96
CA VAL A 157 12.58 -21.26 -15.52
C VAL A 157 12.54 -19.77 -15.28
N TYR A 158 12.17 -19.01 -16.29
CA TYR A 158 11.82 -17.60 -16.19
C TYR A 158 10.39 -17.41 -16.66
N TRP A 159 9.61 -16.67 -15.87
CA TRP A 159 8.31 -16.14 -16.26
C TRP A 159 8.42 -14.63 -16.28
N SER A 160 7.94 -14.02 -17.37
CA SER A 160 7.88 -12.57 -17.53
C SER A 160 6.47 -12.14 -17.93
N GLN A 161 6.12 -10.89 -17.64
CA GLN A 161 4.88 -10.28 -18.12
C GLN A 161 5.16 -9.14 -19.09
N GLY A 162 4.51 -9.16 -20.25
CA GLY A 162 4.54 -8.05 -21.21
C GLY A 162 3.66 -6.87 -20.78
N ASP A 163 3.73 -5.75 -21.52
CA ASP A 163 2.97 -4.53 -21.23
C ASP A 163 1.44 -4.73 -21.23
N ASN A 164 0.94 -5.74 -21.96
CA ASN A 164 -0.48 -6.11 -22.00
C ASN A 164 -0.91 -7.03 -20.84
N GLY A 165 0.04 -7.44 -19.97
CA GLY A 165 -0.17 -8.38 -18.87
C GLY A 165 -0.21 -9.85 -19.29
N GLU A 166 0.17 -10.18 -20.54
CA GLU A 166 0.34 -11.57 -20.97
C GLU A 166 1.61 -12.15 -20.36
N LEU A 167 1.51 -13.38 -19.86
CA LEU A 167 2.61 -14.10 -19.24
C LEU A 167 3.31 -14.98 -20.28
N SER A 168 4.62 -14.83 -20.41
CA SER A 168 5.47 -15.69 -21.23
C SER A 168 6.50 -16.40 -20.37
N SER A 169 6.92 -17.58 -20.83
CA SER A 169 7.90 -18.40 -20.14
C SER A 169 9.02 -18.82 -21.07
N GLU A 170 10.22 -18.85 -20.51
CA GLU A 170 11.40 -19.41 -21.15
C GLU A 170 12.22 -20.24 -20.16
N ALA A 171 12.98 -21.19 -20.70
CA ALA A 171 13.97 -21.93 -19.92
C ALA A 171 15.36 -21.35 -20.23
N MET A 172 15.99 -20.72 -19.25
CA MET A 172 17.28 -20.05 -19.44
C MET A 172 18.38 -21.10 -19.68
N THR A 173 19.06 -20.97 -20.82
CA THR A 173 20.10 -21.92 -21.27
C THR A 173 21.37 -21.85 -20.41
N GLU A 174 22.20 -22.88 -20.47
CA GLU A 174 23.52 -22.84 -19.85
C GLU A 174 24.41 -21.72 -20.41
N GLU A 175 24.20 -21.32 -21.68
CA GLU A 175 24.91 -20.18 -22.26
C GLU A 175 24.56 -18.87 -21.52
N SER A 176 23.26 -18.59 -21.31
CA SER A 176 22.80 -17.40 -20.57
C SER A 176 23.26 -17.41 -19.11
N LEU A 177 23.12 -18.56 -18.42
CA LEU A 177 23.54 -18.71 -17.01
C LEU A 177 25.06 -18.53 -16.81
N ASN A 178 25.86 -18.73 -17.86
CA ASN A 178 27.31 -18.57 -17.84
C ASN A 178 27.80 -17.32 -18.59
N ASP A 179 26.91 -16.47 -19.12
CA ASP A 179 27.29 -15.27 -19.84
C ASP A 179 27.82 -14.20 -18.88
N THR A 180 29.12 -13.98 -18.96
CA THR A 180 29.85 -13.00 -18.13
C THR A 180 30.17 -11.71 -18.88
N THR A 181 29.54 -11.49 -20.04
CA THR A 181 29.69 -10.27 -20.83
C THR A 181 29.36 -9.06 -19.96
N PRO A 182 30.25 -8.04 -19.86
CA PRO A 182 29.98 -6.86 -19.05
C PRO A 182 28.76 -6.09 -19.56
N GLY A 183 27.80 -5.86 -18.67
CA GLY A 183 26.64 -5.03 -18.92
C GLY A 183 26.93 -3.53 -18.80
N ILE A 184 25.87 -2.72 -18.88
CA ILE A 184 25.95 -1.25 -18.83
C ILE A 184 26.51 -0.69 -17.51
N SER A 185 26.37 -1.43 -16.40
CA SER A 185 26.95 -1.12 -15.09
C SER A 185 28.41 -1.57 -14.94
N GLY A 186 28.89 -2.41 -15.87
CA GLY A 186 30.17 -3.11 -15.76
C GLY A 186 30.10 -4.44 -14.99
N ALA A 187 28.96 -4.78 -14.38
CA ALA A 187 28.73 -6.10 -13.83
C ALA A 187 28.57 -7.15 -14.96
N PRO A 188 28.95 -8.42 -14.75
CA PRO A 188 28.65 -9.50 -15.68
C PRO A 188 27.13 -9.62 -15.92
N TYR A 189 26.71 -9.95 -17.15
CA TYR A 189 25.30 -10.12 -17.50
C TYR A 189 24.59 -11.09 -16.53
N ASN A 190 25.16 -12.28 -16.32
CA ASN A 190 24.61 -13.29 -15.41
C ASN A 190 24.73 -12.95 -13.91
N ALA A 191 25.01 -11.71 -13.52
CA ALA A 191 25.10 -11.31 -12.12
C ALA A 191 23.80 -11.60 -11.35
N TRP A 192 22.65 -11.63 -12.03
CA TRP A 192 21.35 -11.96 -11.46
C TRP A 192 21.34 -13.40 -10.91
N TYR A 193 22.13 -14.29 -11.48
CA TYR A 193 22.34 -15.66 -11.00
C TYR A 193 23.64 -15.82 -10.20
N SER A 194 24.77 -15.30 -10.68
CA SER A 194 26.09 -15.55 -10.08
C SER A 194 26.33 -14.78 -8.77
N CYS A 195 25.75 -13.59 -8.58
CA CYS A 195 25.93 -12.79 -7.36
C CYS A 195 25.45 -13.51 -6.08
N PRO A 196 24.19 -13.97 -5.99
CA PRO A 196 23.72 -14.66 -4.78
C PRO A 196 24.41 -16.00 -4.54
N LEU A 197 24.85 -16.70 -5.60
CA LEU A 197 25.64 -17.92 -5.48
C LEU A 197 26.99 -17.68 -4.80
N GLN A 198 27.72 -16.67 -5.26
CA GLN A 198 29.06 -16.37 -4.76
C GLN A 198 29.02 -15.72 -3.37
N LYS A 199 28.10 -14.78 -3.16
CA LYS A 199 28.01 -14.01 -1.91
C LYS A 199 27.23 -14.73 -0.82
N LYS A 200 26.42 -15.75 -1.15
CA LYS A 200 25.48 -16.42 -0.25
C LYS A 200 24.52 -15.45 0.46
N LYS A 201 24.19 -14.35 -0.21
CA LYS A 201 23.33 -13.27 0.29
C LYS A 201 22.44 -12.77 -0.84
N VAL A 202 21.35 -12.09 -0.47
CA VAL A 202 20.48 -11.43 -1.44
C VAL A 202 21.27 -10.34 -2.17
N CYS A 203 21.15 -10.27 -3.49
CA CYS A 203 21.77 -9.23 -4.30
C CYS A 203 20.69 -8.36 -4.94
N LEU A 204 20.82 -7.04 -4.80
CA LEU A 204 20.13 -6.08 -5.65
C LEU A 204 21.09 -5.62 -6.73
N LEU A 205 20.69 -5.79 -7.99
CA LEU A 205 21.52 -5.46 -9.14
C LEU A 205 21.38 -3.99 -9.54
N ASP A 206 22.47 -3.42 -10.07
CA ASP A 206 22.38 -2.20 -10.88
C ASP A 206 21.53 -2.45 -12.13
N PRO A 207 20.93 -1.40 -12.73
CA PRO A 207 20.22 -1.52 -13.99
C PRO A 207 21.02 -2.27 -15.06
N TYR A 208 20.36 -3.20 -15.73
CA TYR A 208 20.90 -3.97 -16.83
C TYR A 208 19.82 -4.21 -17.90
N ILE A 209 20.24 -4.72 -19.05
CA ILE A 209 19.35 -5.03 -20.16
C ILE A 209 19.22 -6.54 -20.22
N ASP A 210 17.98 -7.01 -20.23
CA ASP A 210 17.66 -8.42 -20.48
C ASP A 210 16.52 -8.53 -21.49
N GLU A 211 16.23 -9.75 -21.95
CA GLU A 211 15.08 -10.04 -22.79
C GLU A 211 13.91 -10.49 -21.91
N ALA A 212 12.78 -9.78 -22.00
CA ALA A 212 11.50 -10.17 -21.40
C ALA A 212 10.48 -10.24 -22.54
N ASP A 213 9.82 -11.38 -22.71
CA ASP A 213 8.92 -11.65 -23.84
C ASP A 213 9.56 -11.39 -25.23
N GLY A 214 10.85 -11.67 -25.38
CA GLY A 214 11.62 -11.40 -26.61
C GLY A 214 11.89 -9.91 -26.89
N VAL A 215 11.62 -9.02 -25.93
CA VAL A 215 11.86 -7.59 -26.01
C VAL A 215 12.99 -7.19 -25.06
N LYS A 216 13.99 -6.48 -25.59
CA LYS A 216 15.07 -5.91 -24.78
C LYS A 216 14.51 -4.87 -23.82
N THR A 217 14.58 -5.19 -22.53
CA THR A 217 13.96 -4.43 -21.45
C THR A 217 15.02 -4.02 -20.44
N LEU A 218 14.97 -2.75 -20.02
CA LEU A 218 15.79 -2.25 -18.93
C LEU A 218 15.14 -2.65 -17.60
N MET A 219 15.89 -3.34 -16.76
CA MET A 219 15.41 -3.84 -15.48
C MET A 219 16.50 -3.83 -14.41
N THR A 220 16.07 -4.07 -13.18
CA THR A 220 16.91 -4.41 -12.03
C THR A 220 16.29 -5.62 -11.35
N SER A 221 17.08 -6.43 -10.66
CA SER A 221 16.55 -7.62 -9.99
C SER A 221 16.97 -7.68 -8.54
N ILE A 222 16.12 -8.30 -7.75
CA ILE A 222 16.44 -8.77 -6.41
C ILE A 222 16.60 -10.29 -6.50
N ALA A 223 17.83 -10.76 -6.33
CA ALA A 223 18.20 -12.16 -6.48
C ALA A 223 18.51 -12.80 -5.12
N PHE A 224 17.83 -13.90 -4.82
CA PHE A 224 17.84 -14.61 -3.55
C PHE A 224 18.57 -15.96 -3.69
N PRO A 225 19.55 -16.26 -2.82
CA PRO A 225 20.14 -17.58 -2.77
C PRO A 225 19.13 -18.57 -2.16
N LEU A 226 18.91 -19.70 -2.84
CA LEU A 226 18.18 -20.84 -2.30
C LEU A 226 19.16 -21.69 -1.48
N LEU A 227 19.01 -21.70 -0.16
CA LEU A 227 19.95 -22.33 0.76
C LEU A 227 19.42 -23.65 1.30
N GLN A 228 20.28 -24.68 1.29
CA GLN A 228 20.09 -25.92 2.05
C GLN A 228 21.28 -26.07 3.01
N GLY A 229 21.05 -25.75 4.29
CA GLY A 229 22.16 -25.51 5.23
C GLY A 229 23.02 -24.34 4.76
N ASP A 230 24.34 -24.53 4.72
CA ASP A 230 25.30 -23.50 4.28
C ASP A 230 25.63 -23.53 2.77
N LYS A 231 24.97 -24.42 2.01
CA LYS A 231 25.16 -24.59 0.57
C LYS A 231 24.06 -23.86 -0.20
N VAL A 232 24.46 -23.04 -1.18
CA VAL A 232 23.53 -22.49 -2.16
C VAL A 232 23.26 -23.58 -3.19
N ILE A 233 21.98 -23.93 -3.35
CA ILE A 233 21.50 -24.98 -4.27
C ILE A 233 20.77 -24.40 -5.47
N GLY A 234 20.58 -23.08 -5.51
CA GLY A 234 19.93 -22.38 -6.61
C GLY A 234 19.73 -20.91 -6.31
N VAL A 235 19.07 -20.23 -7.22
CA VAL A 235 18.72 -18.82 -7.13
C VAL A 235 17.28 -18.64 -7.55
N LEU A 236 16.55 -17.83 -6.80
CA LEU A 236 15.30 -17.24 -7.26
C LEU A 236 15.53 -15.74 -7.39
N GLY A 237 15.02 -15.10 -8.43
CA GLY A 237 15.01 -13.65 -8.47
C GLY A 237 13.70 -13.09 -8.98
N VAL A 238 13.48 -11.83 -8.63
CA VAL A 238 12.34 -11.04 -9.09
C VAL A 238 12.88 -9.83 -9.85
N ASP A 239 12.31 -9.59 -11.02
CA ASP A 239 12.71 -8.52 -11.91
C ASP A 239 11.75 -7.34 -11.77
N ILE A 240 12.34 -6.15 -11.78
CA ILE A 240 11.66 -4.88 -11.63
C ILE A 240 11.96 -4.05 -12.87
N SER A 241 10.91 -3.63 -13.57
CA SER A 241 11.04 -2.78 -14.74
C SER A 241 11.57 -1.39 -14.35
N LEU A 242 12.57 -0.89 -15.09
CA LEU A 242 12.98 0.51 -14.94
C LEU A 242 11.90 1.49 -15.36
N THR A 243 10.93 1.07 -16.19
CA THR A 243 9.76 1.88 -16.52
C THR A 243 8.93 2.19 -15.27
N SER A 244 8.75 1.23 -14.37
CA SER A 244 8.04 1.45 -13.10
C SER A 244 8.80 2.42 -12.19
N LEU A 245 10.13 2.33 -12.14
CA LEU A 245 10.96 3.30 -11.41
C LEU A 245 10.94 4.70 -12.05
N GLN A 246 10.89 4.78 -13.38
CA GLN A 246 10.67 6.03 -14.12
C GLN A 246 9.32 6.66 -13.80
N GLU A 247 8.25 5.87 -13.70
CA GLU A 247 6.93 6.34 -13.31
C GLU A 247 6.93 6.93 -11.90
N LEU A 248 7.63 6.29 -10.94
CA LEU A 248 7.83 6.85 -9.60
C LEU A 248 8.53 8.21 -9.65
N SER A 249 9.56 8.36 -10.49
CA SER A 249 10.27 9.65 -10.66
C SER A 249 9.39 10.73 -11.32
N THR A 250 8.58 10.34 -12.32
CA THR A 250 7.67 11.24 -13.05
C THR A 250 6.51 11.69 -12.17
N SER A 251 5.94 10.79 -11.37
CA SER A 251 4.88 11.10 -10.42
C SER A 251 5.38 12.06 -9.32
N ALA A 252 6.59 11.83 -8.82
CA ALA A 252 7.21 12.71 -7.83
C ALA A 252 7.45 14.13 -8.36
N HIS A 253 7.89 14.24 -9.61
CA HIS A 253 8.13 15.50 -10.32
C HIS A 253 6.88 16.39 -10.37
N GLN A 254 5.69 15.83 -10.63
CA GLN A 254 4.44 16.61 -10.68
C GLN A 254 4.14 17.35 -9.37
N GLY A 255 4.56 16.78 -8.23
CA GLY A 255 4.38 17.39 -6.90
C GLY A 255 5.48 18.37 -6.48
N LEU A 256 6.51 18.59 -7.30
CA LEU A 256 7.68 19.40 -6.96
C LEU A 256 7.66 20.75 -7.70
N PHE A 257 7.21 21.80 -7.00
CA PHE A 257 7.10 23.17 -7.52
C PHE A 257 6.30 23.27 -8.83
N ASP A 258 5.06 22.76 -8.82
CA ASP A 258 4.14 22.78 -9.98
C ASP A 258 4.74 22.14 -11.26
N GLY A 259 5.54 21.08 -11.08
CA GLY A 259 6.22 20.38 -12.18
C GLY A 259 7.50 21.07 -12.66
N ALA A 260 8.02 22.08 -11.95
CA ALA A 260 9.25 22.75 -12.33
C ALA A 260 10.52 22.09 -11.76
N GLY A 261 10.41 21.27 -10.72
CA GLY A 261 11.53 20.52 -10.16
C GLY A 261 11.58 19.09 -10.71
N HIS A 262 12.75 18.48 -10.83
CA HIS A 262 12.91 17.11 -11.36
C HIS A 262 13.42 16.14 -10.31
N VAL A 263 13.22 14.84 -10.56
CA VAL A 263 13.61 13.75 -9.66
C VAL A 263 14.36 12.70 -10.47
N SER A 264 15.50 12.25 -9.93
CA SER A 264 16.30 11.17 -10.50
C SER A 264 16.53 10.07 -9.47
N ILE A 265 16.49 8.82 -9.90
CA ILE A 265 16.84 7.64 -9.11
C ILE A 265 18.16 7.12 -9.64
N ILE A 266 19.15 6.99 -8.78
CA ILE A 266 20.55 6.74 -9.12
C ILE A 266 20.99 5.44 -8.47
N SER A 267 21.48 4.52 -9.27
CA SER A 267 22.01 3.23 -8.81
C SER A 267 23.45 3.37 -8.27
N PRO A 268 23.97 2.38 -7.50
CA PRO A 268 25.33 2.37 -6.98
C PRO A 268 26.43 2.48 -8.05
N ALA A 269 26.21 1.97 -9.26
CA ALA A 269 27.12 2.11 -10.40
C ALA A 269 27.00 3.47 -11.12
N GLY A 270 26.13 4.36 -10.64
CA GLY A 270 25.88 5.67 -11.25
C GLY A 270 25.05 5.57 -12.53
N LEU A 271 24.09 4.66 -12.58
CA LEU A 271 23.10 4.59 -13.67
C LEU A 271 21.79 5.26 -13.25
N LEU A 272 21.10 5.87 -14.22
CA LEU A 272 19.78 6.44 -14.00
C LEU A 272 18.72 5.34 -14.07
N ALA A 273 18.18 4.95 -12.93
CA ALA A 273 17.04 4.05 -12.82
C ALA A 273 15.69 4.78 -12.97
N GLY A 274 15.69 6.10 -12.83
CA GLY A 274 14.57 6.99 -13.08
C GLY A 274 15.10 8.40 -13.33
N HIS A 275 14.56 9.12 -14.30
CA HIS A 275 14.94 10.50 -14.59
C HIS A 275 13.75 11.27 -15.15
N SER A 276 13.10 12.07 -14.32
CA SER A 276 11.84 12.74 -14.70
C SER A 276 12.01 13.85 -15.73
N ARG A 277 13.22 14.38 -15.93
CA ARG A 277 13.52 15.42 -16.92
C ARG A 277 13.61 14.86 -18.34
N ASP A 278 14.20 13.68 -18.50
CA ASP A 278 14.40 13.04 -19.80
C ASP A 278 14.46 11.51 -19.64
N SER A 279 13.35 10.84 -19.94
CA SER A 279 13.26 9.38 -19.85
C SER A 279 14.14 8.64 -20.86
N SER A 280 14.67 9.32 -21.90
CA SER A 280 15.58 8.68 -22.86
C SER A 280 16.96 8.36 -22.27
N LEU A 281 17.27 8.91 -21.09
CA LEU A 281 18.52 8.68 -20.37
C LEU A 281 18.46 7.49 -19.40
N LEU A 282 17.34 6.77 -19.32
CA LEU A 282 17.21 5.56 -18.50
C LEU A 282 18.27 4.52 -18.83
N GLY A 283 18.87 3.94 -17.79
CA GLY A 283 20.02 3.03 -17.90
C GLY A 283 21.33 3.73 -18.33
N GLY A 284 21.30 5.02 -18.65
CA GLY A 284 22.47 5.81 -18.99
C GLY A 284 23.32 6.14 -17.77
N LYS A 285 24.63 6.36 -18.00
CA LYS A 285 25.54 6.85 -16.95
C LYS A 285 25.15 8.27 -16.52
N LEU A 286 25.30 8.54 -15.23
CA LEU A 286 25.00 9.81 -14.58
C LEU A 286 25.68 11.01 -15.26
N GLU A 287 26.88 10.82 -15.81
CA GLU A 287 27.63 11.84 -16.56
C GLU A 287 26.85 12.45 -17.74
N LYS A 288 25.95 11.69 -18.38
CA LYS A 288 25.12 12.21 -19.49
C LYS A 288 24.10 13.25 -19.03
N ALA A 289 23.58 13.12 -17.81
CA ALA A 289 22.63 14.07 -17.23
C ALA A 289 23.33 15.15 -16.39
N PHE A 290 24.48 14.83 -15.80
CA PHE A 290 25.18 15.67 -14.82
C PHE A 290 26.68 15.73 -15.08
N THR A 291 27.08 16.34 -16.20
CA THR A 291 28.46 16.34 -16.70
C THR A 291 29.51 16.76 -15.67
N ASN A 292 29.26 17.85 -14.93
CA ASN A 292 30.29 18.46 -14.06
C ASN A 292 30.27 17.96 -12.61
N GLN A 293 29.25 17.18 -12.22
CA GLN A 293 29.00 16.83 -10.80
C GLN A 293 28.72 15.34 -10.57
N HIS A 294 28.76 14.50 -11.61
CA HIS A 294 28.48 13.06 -11.49
C HIS A 294 29.34 12.36 -10.44
N ASN A 295 30.63 12.68 -10.34
CA ASN A 295 31.54 12.08 -9.34
C ASN A 295 31.18 12.47 -7.91
N GLU A 296 30.79 13.73 -7.70
CA GLU A 296 30.35 14.22 -6.40
C GLU A 296 29.07 13.51 -5.96
N ILE A 297 28.04 13.49 -6.82
CA ILE A 297 26.78 12.80 -6.56
C ILE A 297 27.02 11.33 -6.23
N LEU A 298 27.82 10.62 -7.03
CA LEU A 298 28.09 9.20 -6.82
C LEU A 298 28.80 8.94 -5.48
N SER A 299 29.75 9.81 -5.11
CA SER A 299 30.44 9.71 -3.82
C SER A 299 29.49 9.93 -2.63
N LEU A 300 28.52 10.84 -2.77
CA LEU A 300 27.55 11.14 -1.75
C LEU A 300 26.52 10.01 -1.60
N VAL A 301 26.06 9.42 -2.71
CA VAL A 301 25.22 8.21 -2.69
C VAL A 301 25.94 7.11 -1.91
N ALA A 302 27.20 6.83 -2.25
CA ALA A 302 28.01 5.81 -1.57
C ALA A 302 28.23 6.11 -0.08
N SER A 303 28.28 7.39 0.33
CA SER A 303 28.45 7.79 1.73
C SER A 303 27.20 7.53 2.60
N ASN A 304 26.05 7.28 1.97
CA ASN A 304 24.75 7.14 2.64
C ASN A 304 24.42 8.33 3.57
N ARG A 305 24.74 9.55 3.13
CA ARG A 305 24.36 10.80 3.81
C ARG A 305 23.52 11.69 2.90
N GLN A 306 22.50 12.31 3.49
CA GLN A 306 21.76 13.38 2.84
C GLN A 306 22.68 14.59 2.69
N GLU A 307 22.66 15.22 1.51
CA GLU A 307 23.39 16.46 1.27
C GLU A 307 22.59 17.40 0.35
N THR A 308 22.87 18.69 0.50
CA THR A 308 22.32 19.75 -0.35
C THR A 308 23.42 20.32 -1.24
N LEU A 309 23.18 20.37 -2.54
CA LEU A 309 24.12 20.87 -3.54
C LEU A 309 23.52 22.08 -4.25
N HIS A 310 24.39 23.00 -4.67
CA HIS A 310 24.03 24.13 -5.52
C HIS A 310 24.86 24.05 -6.80
N HIS A 311 24.23 23.71 -7.92
CA HIS A 311 24.91 23.57 -9.20
C HIS A 311 24.01 23.98 -10.36
N ASP A 312 24.59 24.56 -11.41
CA ASP A 312 23.90 25.00 -12.62
C ASP A 312 22.66 25.90 -12.37
N GLY A 313 22.68 26.68 -11.29
CA GLY A 313 21.55 27.53 -10.90
C GLY A 313 20.31 26.75 -10.44
N ALA A 314 20.51 25.53 -9.93
CA ALA A 314 19.49 24.71 -9.29
C ALA A 314 19.92 24.34 -7.87
N LEU A 315 18.95 24.36 -6.96
CA LEU A 315 19.07 23.72 -5.65
C LEU A 315 18.83 22.23 -5.85
N GLN A 316 19.75 21.40 -5.35
CA GLN A 316 19.64 19.96 -5.44
C GLN A 316 19.70 19.36 -4.04
N VAL A 317 18.87 18.35 -3.80
CA VAL A 317 18.91 17.58 -2.56
C VAL A 317 19.05 16.12 -2.93
N LEU A 318 20.14 15.51 -2.45
CA LEU A 318 20.40 14.09 -2.59
C LEU A 318 19.96 13.39 -1.31
N GLN A 319 18.98 12.49 -1.45
CA GLN A 319 18.54 11.61 -0.38
C GLN A 319 18.97 10.17 -0.70
N PRO A 320 19.92 9.59 0.04
CA PRO A 320 20.26 8.18 -0.12
C PRO A 320 19.18 7.29 0.49
N LEU A 321 19.07 6.07 -0.03
CA LEU A 321 18.23 5.00 0.52
C LEU A 321 18.92 3.66 0.38
N LEU A 322 18.58 2.72 1.27
CA LEU A 322 18.94 1.31 1.14
C LEU A 322 17.70 0.56 0.65
N PRO A 323 17.60 0.20 -0.65
CA PRO A 323 16.36 -0.36 -1.17
C PRO A 323 15.98 -1.70 -0.52
N ILE A 324 16.97 -2.50 -0.11
CA ILE A 324 16.79 -3.72 0.66
C ILE A 324 17.83 -3.81 1.79
N PRO A 325 17.66 -4.69 2.80
CA PRO A 325 18.67 -4.86 3.84
C PRO A 325 20.02 -5.28 3.26
N GLU A 326 21.12 -4.69 3.77
CA GLU A 326 22.50 -4.98 3.37
C GLU A 326 22.86 -4.69 1.89
N SER A 327 22.02 -3.99 1.12
CA SER A 327 22.38 -3.52 -0.22
C SER A 327 23.32 -2.32 -0.19
N GLN A 328 23.93 -2.00 -1.33
CA GLN A 328 24.56 -0.70 -1.53
C GLN A 328 23.49 0.41 -1.57
N PRO A 329 23.82 1.64 -1.14
CA PRO A 329 22.87 2.75 -1.17
C PRO A 329 22.58 3.18 -2.61
N TRP A 330 21.30 3.42 -2.87
CA TRP A 330 20.81 4.13 -4.06
C TRP A 330 20.54 5.59 -3.68
N GLY A 331 20.47 6.46 -4.68
CA GLY A 331 20.23 7.90 -4.48
C GLY A 331 18.95 8.37 -5.11
N VAL A 332 18.20 9.21 -4.41
CA VAL A 332 17.16 10.06 -4.99
C VAL A 332 17.69 11.47 -5.03
N LEU A 333 17.92 11.98 -6.24
CA LEU A 333 18.33 13.37 -6.45
C LEU A 333 17.10 14.17 -6.89
N MET A 334 16.70 15.16 -6.09
CA MET A 334 15.73 16.15 -6.54
C MET A 334 16.45 17.44 -6.86
N GLU A 335 15.91 18.15 -7.84
CA GLU A 335 16.45 19.41 -8.32
C GLU A 335 15.31 20.40 -8.53
N ALA A 336 15.53 21.65 -8.12
CA ALA A 336 14.60 22.75 -8.36
C ALA A 336 15.38 23.96 -8.87
N PRO A 337 15.01 24.53 -10.03
CA PRO A 337 15.68 25.72 -10.56
C PRO A 337 15.58 26.88 -9.56
N GLU A 338 16.70 27.53 -9.24
CA GLU A 338 16.72 28.66 -8.29
C GLU A 338 15.82 29.81 -8.76
N LYS A 339 15.68 30.00 -10.08
CA LYS A 339 14.76 30.98 -10.66
C LYS A 339 13.31 30.76 -10.25
N VAL A 340 12.88 29.50 -10.08
CA VAL A 340 11.52 29.16 -9.65
C VAL A 340 11.38 29.36 -8.14
N LEU A 341 12.38 28.94 -7.37
CA LEU A 341 12.41 29.12 -5.92
C LEU A 341 12.39 30.60 -5.51
N LEU A 342 13.09 31.44 -6.26
CA LEU A 342 13.26 32.86 -5.99
C LEU A 342 12.28 33.75 -6.75
N ALA A 343 11.38 33.19 -7.57
CA ALA A 343 10.38 33.97 -8.31
C ALA A 343 9.55 34.92 -7.40
N PRO A 344 9.10 34.51 -6.20
CA PRO A 344 8.41 35.43 -5.28
C PRO A 344 9.30 36.59 -4.80
N ALA A 345 10.59 36.34 -4.52
CA ALA A 345 11.54 37.39 -4.15
C ALA A 345 11.85 38.33 -5.33
N ALA A 346 11.95 37.81 -6.55
CA ALA A 346 12.13 38.62 -7.75
C ALA A 346 10.91 39.51 -8.02
N HIS A 347 9.69 39.01 -7.79
CA HIS A 347 8.48 39.82 -7.90
C HIS A 347 8.45 40.92 -6.82
N LEU A 348 8.81 40.60 -5.58
CA LEU A 348 8.95 41.57 -4.51
C LEU A 348 10.01 42.64 -4.85
N GLU A 349 11.13 42.25 -5.44
CA GLU A 349 12.17 43.18 -5.93
C GLU A 349 11.59 44.17 -6.95
N THR A 350 10.85 43.68 -7.96
CA THR A 350 10.21 44.57 -8.94
C THR A 350 9.22 45.53 -8.32
N GLN A 351 8.41 45.08 -7.34
CA GLN A 351 7.47 45.95 -6.63
C GLN A 351 8.21 47.00 -5.77
N MET A 352 9.32 46.63 -5.12
CA MET A 352 10.12 47.55 -4.31
C MET A 352 10.83 48.60 -5.16
N ASP A 353 11.29 48.26 -6.36
CA ASP A 353 11.89 49.21 -7.30
C ASP A 353 10.86 50.21 -7.85
N GLU A 354 9.63 49.76 -8.15
CA GLU A 354 8.52 50.64 -8.54
C GLU A 354 8.11 51.59 -7.40
N MET A 355 8.04 51.09 -6.16
CA MET A 355 7.78 51.93 -4.99
C MET A 355 8.94 52.89 -4.68
N GLY A 356 10.18 52.44 -4.87
CA GLY A 356 11.39 53.22 -4.64
C GLY A 356 11.53 54.38 -5.62
N THR A 357 11.27 54.17 -6.91
CA THR A 357 11.27 55.22 -7.92
C THR A 357 10.17 56.26 -7.66
N ARG A 358 8.96 55.80 -7.29
CA ARG A 358 7.87 56.71 -6.90
C ARG A 358 8.20 57.53 -5.65
N ASN A 359 8.73 56.91 -4.59
CA ASN A 359 9.13 57.60 -3.36
C ASN A 359 10.31 58.56 -3.59
N THR A 360 11.24 58.21 -4.47
CA THR A 360 12.35 59.10 -4.85
C THR A 360 11.84 60.32 -5.62
N ALA A 361 10.90 60.14 -6.56
CA ALA A 361 10.28 61.26 -7.26
C ALA A 361 9.46 62.17 -6.33
N VAL A 362 8.70 61.59 -5.39
CA VAL A 362 7.91 62.35 -4.40
C VAL A 362 8.81 63.09 -3.41
N SER A 363 9.89 62.49 -2.92
CA SER A 363 10.86 63.14 -2.01
C SER A 363 11.70 64.22 -2.68
N LEU A 364 12.08 64.04 -3.96
CA LEU A 364 12.67 65.10 -4.78
C LEU A 364 11.68 66.24 -5.03
N GLY A 365 10.42 65.92 -5.33
CA GLY A 365 9.35 66.91 -5.51
C GLY A 365 9.08 67.72 -4.24
N LEU A 366 8.95 67.04 -3.09
CA LEU A 366 8.79 67.68 -1.78
C LEU A 366 10.04 68.48 -1.37
N GLY A 367 11.25 67.99 -1.65
CA GLY A 367 12.49 68.71 -1.41
C GLY A 367 12.62 69.98 -2.26
N LEU A 368 12.19 69.92 -3.51
CA LEU A 368 12.18 71.07 -4.43
C LEU A 368 11.13 72.10 -4.02
N VAL A 369 9.93 71.65 -3.63
CA VAL A 369 8.88 72.52 -3.06
C VAL A 369 9.34 73.14 -1.74
N ALA A 370 9.93 72.37 -0.83
CA ALA A 370 10.44 72.87 0.46
C ALA A 370 11.62 73.84 0.27
N GLY A 371 12.49 73.61 -0.72
CA GLY A 371 13.57 74.53 -1.08
C GLY A 371 13.04 75.85 -1.65
N VAL A 372 12.05 75.81 -2.54
CA VAL A 372 11.39 77.00 -3.09
C VAL A 372 10.65 77.78 -1.99
N VAL A 373 9.85 77.09 -1.17
CA VAL A 373 9.10 77.69 -0.06
C VAL A 373 10.04 78.25 1.00
N GLY A 374 11.14 77.57 1.33
CA GLY A 374 12.10 78.07 2.31
C GLY A 374 12.93 79.26 1.82
N ILE A 375 13.27 79.34 0.53
CA ILE A 375 13.87 80.55 -0.08
C ILE A 375 12.87 81.72 -0.06
N LEU A 376 11.58 81.43 -0.27
CA LEU A 376 10.48 82.40 -0.24
C LEU A 376 10.17 82.90 1.19
N LEU A 377 10.27 82.01 2.20
CA LEU A 377 10.10 82.35 3.63
C LEU A 377 11.33 83.10 4.20
N ILE A 378 12.55 82.80 3.75
CA ILE A 378 13.77 83.56 4.10
C ILE A 378 13.75 84.98 3.50
N TRP A 379 13.07 85.17 2.36
CA TRP A 379 12.79 86.49 1.78
C TRP A 379 11.73 87.26 2.58
N LEU A 380 10.64 86.60 3.00
CA LEU A 380 9.53 87.22 3.74
C LEU A 380 9.90 87.60 5.18
N THR A 381 10.75 86.82 5.85
CA THR A 381 11.21 87.10 7.22
C THR A 381 12.19 88.27 7.32
N ALA A 382 12.82 88.68 6.21
CA ALA A 382 13.75 89.81 6.14
C ALA A 382 13.08 91.20 6.12
N LEU A 383 11.73 91.28 6.11
CA LEU A 383 11.00 92.54 5.97
C LEU A 383 9.99 92.87 7.10
N GLY A 384 9.71 91.97 8.04
CA GLY A 384 8.49 92.15 8.86
C GLY A 384 8.57 91.86 10.36
N VAL A 385 9.69 91.38 10.89
CA VAL A 385 9.70 90.79 12.25
C VAL A 385 10.20 91.77 13.30
N THR A 386 9.41 92.79 13.63
CA THR A 386 9.35 93.35 14.99
C THR A 386 8.23 94.38 15.07
N ARG A 387 6.98 93.96 15.35
CA ARG A 387 6.12 94.57 16.38
C ARG A 387 4.67 94.09 16.56
N PRO A 388 3.94 93.38 15.67
CA PRO A 388 2.54 93.03 15.96
C PRO A 388 2.33 91.66 16.64
N ILE A 389 3.40 90.96 17.05
CA ILE A 389 3.34 89.61 17.67
C ILE A 389 2.52 89.56 18.97
N ILE A 390 2.20 90.70 19.59
CA ILE A 390 1.52 90.75 20.90
C ILE A 390 -0.03 90.71 20.78
N GLY A 391 -0.61 90.99 19.61
CA GLY A 391 -2.07 91.02 19.42
C GLY A 391 -2.73 89.66 19.16
N VAL A 392 -2.05 88.76 18.44
CA VAL A 392 -2.61 87.45 18.04
C VAL A 392 -2.53 86.41 19.16
N ALA A 393 -1.57 86.54 20.09
CA ALA A 393 -1.45 85.70 21.27
C ALA A 393 -2.67 85.78 22.20
N ALA A 394 -3.37 86.91 22.23
CA ALA A 394 -4.59 87.09 23.03
C ALA A 394 -5.81 86.37 22.43
N MET A 395 -5.81 86.05 21.14
CA MET A 395 -6.96 85.44 20.45
C MET A 395 -6.84 83.91 20.32
N LEU A 396 -5.61 83.38 20.20
CA LEU A 396 -5.30 81.95 20.42
C LEU A 396 -5.72 81.50 21.83
N LYS A 397 -5.66 82.41 22.82
CA LYS A 397 -6.15 82.17 24.18
C LYS A 397 -7.67 81.93 24.24
N ASN A 398 -8.48 82.54 23.37
CA ASN A 398 -9.94 82.35 23.34
C ASN A 398 -10.36 81.05 22.63
N ILE A 399 -9.60 80.59 21.63
CA ILE A 399 -9.85 79.27 20.99
C ILE A 399 -9.31 78.13 21.87
N ALA A 400 -8.21 78.35 22.60
CA ALA A 400 -7.69 77.40 23.59
C ALA A 400 -8.51 77.33 24.90
N SER A 401 -9.52 78.19 25.08
CA SER A 401 -10.40 78.21 26.27
C SER A 401 -11.90 78.17 25.96
N GLY A 402 -12.30 77.95 24.69
CA GLY A 402 -13.69 77.92 24.24
C GLY A 402 -14.15 76.54 23.73
N GLU A 403 -15.47 76.35 23.65
CA GLU A 403 -16.23 75.09 23.43
C GLU A 403 -16.01 74.36 22.08
N GLY A 404 -14.83 74.43 21.45
CA GLY A 404 -14.50 73.61 20.26
C GLY A 404 -15.30 73.92 18.99
N ASP A 405 -15.92 75.10 18.88
CA ASP A 405 -16.75 75.50 17.73
C ASP A 405 -15.90 75.95 16.53
N LEU A 406 -15.61 75.01 15.64
CA LEU A 406 -14.83 75.22 14.42
C LEU A 406 -15.67 75.83 13.28
N THR A 407 -16.97 76.08 13.47
CA THR A 407 -17.83 76.74 12.47
C THR A 407 -17.68 78.25 12.44
N ARG A 408 -17.06 78.84 13.48
CA ARG A 408 -16.77 80.26 13.56
C ARG A 408 -15.69 80.65 12.56
N ARG A 409 -15.84 81.82 11.94
CA ARG A 409 -14.87 82.42 11.03
C ARG A 409 -14.47 83.79 11.56
N LEU A 410 -13.22 84.17 11.29
CA LEU A 410 -12.72 85.51 11.60
C LEU A 410 -13.20 86.48 10.53
N GLU A 411 -14.04 87.45 10.91
CA GLU A 411 -14.44 88.56 10.05
C GLU A 411 -13.53 89.76 10.31
N TYR A 412 -12.66 90.09 9.36
CA TYR A 412 -11.81 91.27 9.43
C TYR A 412 -11.78 91.94 8.05
N ALA A 413 -12.39 93.13 7.97
CA ALA A 413 -12.75 93.76 6.70
C ALA A 413 -11.66 94.67 6.08
N LYS A 414 -10.48 94.77 6.69
CA LYS A 414 -9.37 95.57 6.13
C LYS A 414 -8.42 94.68 5.31
N GLN A 415 -8.00 95.18 4.15
CA GLN A 415 -7.03 94.53 3.26
C GLN A 415 -5.58 94.84 3.70
N ASP A 416 -5.26 94.46 4.94
CA ASP A 416 -3.93 94.53 5.53
C ASP A 416 -3.48 93.12 5.99
N GLU A 417 -2.28 92.98 6.53
CA GLU A 417 -1.68 91.70 6.91
C GLU A 417 -2.48 90.93 7.98
N LEU A 418 -3.36 91.61 8.74
CA LEU A 418 -4.27 90.97 9.70
C LEU A 418 -5.54 90.44 9.03
N GLY A 419 -5.99 91.08 7.95
CA GLY A 419 -7.01 90.53 7.05
C GLY A 419 -6.52 89.30 6.30
N GLU A 420 -5.24 89.27 5.93
CA GLU A 420 -4.61 88.09 5.35
C GLU A 420 -4.50 86.95 6.37
N LEU A 421 -4.13 87.23 7.62
CA LEU A 421 -4.10 86.25 8.71
C LEU A 421 -5.49 85.67 9.03
N ALA A 422 -6.52 86.51 9.09
CA ALA A 422 -7.91 86.07 9.27
C ALA A 422 -8.37 85.13 8.13
N SER A 423 -7.98 85.46 6.89
CA SER A 423 -8.23 84.63 5.70
C SER A 423 -7.50 83.28 5.76
N TRP A 424 -6.20 83.27 6.12
CA TRP A 424 -5.42 82.04 6.25
C TRP A 424 -5.87 81.16 7.42
N PHE A 425 -6.33 81.75 8.53
CA PHE A 425 -6.92 81.02 9.65
C PHE A 425 -8.26 80.36 9.27
N ASN A 426 -9.12 81.08 8.55
CA ASN A 426 -10.36 80.51 8.00
C ASN A 426 -10.05 79.35 7.04
N ARG A 427 -9.00 79.46 6.21
CA ARG A 427 -8.55 78.39 5.29
C ARG A 427 -7.92 77.20 6.01
N PHE A 428 -7.31 77.40 7.19
CA PHE A 428 -6.88 76.32 8.08
C PHE A 428 -8.11 75.58 8.67
N LEU A 429 -9.14 76.31 9.12
CA LEU A 429 -10.40 75.70 9.56
C LEU A 429 -11.09 74.93 8.43
N ASP A 430 -11.07 75.43 7.19
CA ASP A 430 -11.60 74.73 6.01
C ASP A 430 -10.87 73.39 5.71
N LYS A 431 -9.64 73.22 6.21
CA LYS A 431 -8.88 71.95 6.13
C LYS A 431 -9.06 71.07 7.35
N LEU A 432 -9.26 71.66 8.53
CA LEU A 432 -9.44 70.93 9.79
C LEU A 432 -10.84 70.33 9.93
N GLN A 433 -11.87 71.04 9.46
CA GLN A 433 -13.26 70.57 9.49
C GLN A 433 -13.46 69.21 8.79
N PRO A 434 -12.99 68.99 7.53
CA PRO A 434 -13.07 67.69 6.87
C PRO A 434 -12.31 66.58 7.61
N ILE A 435 -11.15 66.89 8.21
CA ILE A 435 -10.35 65.91 8.95
C ILE A 435 -11.09 65.44 10.20
N ILE A 436 -11.67 66.36 10.98
CA ILE A 436 -12.48 66.01 12.16
C ILE A 436 -13.76 65.28 11.76
N ALA A 437 -14.38 65.64 10.64
CA ALA A 437 -15.53 64.92 10.09
C ALA A 437 -15.17 63.48 9.64
N ASP A 438 -14.01 63.30 9.01
CA ASP A 438 -13.51 61.98 8.60
C ASP A 438 -13.11 61.14 9.82
N VAL A 439 -12.51 61.73 10.87
CA VAL A 439 -12.24 61.03 12.14
C VAL A 439 -13.54 60.60 12.81
N LYS A 440 -14.57 61.45 12.85
CA LYS A 440 -15.91 61.06 13.35
C LYS A 440 -16.48 59.88 12.56
N ARG A 441 -16.34 59.87 11.23
CA ARG A 441 -16.77 58.75 10.38
C ARG A 441 -15.96 57.49 10.66
N SER A 442 -14.64 57.58 10.77
CA SER A 442 -13.78 56.42 11.09
C SER A 442 -14.07 55.82 12.47
N VAL A 443 -14.43 56.64 13.47
CA VAL A 443 -14.86 56.15 14.79
C VAL A 443 -16.20 55.41 14.71
N GLN A 444 -17.14 55.89 13.90
CA GLN A 444 -18.40 55.18 13.61
C GLN A 444 -18.16 53.85 12.89
N ASP A 445 -17.28 53.82 11.89
CA ASP A 445 -16.90 52.60 11.17
C ASP A 445 -16.22 51.58 12.10
N ALA A 446 -15.33 52.05 12.99
CA ALA A 446 -14.68 51.22 14.00
C ALA A 446 -15.67 50.60 14.99
N ARG A 447 -16.68 51.38 15.42
CA ARG A 447 -17.77 50.88 16.27
C ARG A 447 -18.61 49.83 15.54
N SER A 448 -19.02 50.09 14.30
CA SER A 448 -19.78 49.13 13.49
C SER A 448 -19.01 47.83 13.28
N THR A 449 -17.70 47.93 13.04
CA THR A 449 -16.81 46.76 12.90
C THR A 449 -16.73 45.98 14.21
N ALA A 450 -16.59 46.65 15.35
CA ALA A 450 -16.56 46.01 16.66
C ALA A 450 -17.90 45.29 16.99
N ASP A 451 -19.04 45.90 16.65
CA ASP A 451 -20.36 45.27 16.85
C ASP A 451 -20.51 44.03 15.94
N GLN A 452 -20.05 44.09 14.69
CA GLN A 452 -20.04 42.95 13.78
C GLN A 452 -19.10 41.84 14.26
N SER A 453 -17.91 42.18 14.76
CA SER A 453 -16.96 41.21 15.35
C SER A 453 -17.55 40.53 16.60
N ALA A 454 -18.25 41.26 17.46
CA ALA A 454 -18.92 40.69 18.63
C ALA A 454 -20.03 39.70 18.23
N LEU A 455 -20.81 40.04 17.20
CA LEU A 455 -21.85 39.14 16.66
C LEU A 455 -21.24 37.86 16.09
N ILE A 456 -20.19 37.98 15.28
CA ILE A 456 -19.48 36.82 14.71
C ILE A 456 -18.91 35.95 15.83
N ALA A 457 -18.29 36.55 16.84
CA ALA A 457 -17.75 35.82 17.99
C ALA A 457 -18.83 35.04 18.75
N SER A 458 -20.02 35.63 18.97
CA SER A 458 -21.15 34.94 19.59
C SER A 458 -21.64 33.76 18.74
N GLN A 459 -21.80 33.96 17.43
CA GLN A 459 -22.22 32.91 16.50
C GLN A 459 -21.21 31.76 16.44
N THR A 460 -19.91 32.08 16.45
CA THR A 460 -18.84 31.08 16.52
C THR A 460 -18.93 30.28 17.81
N SER A 461 -19.14 30.94 18.96
CA SER A 461 -19.29 30.25 20.25
C SER A 461 -20.47 29.28 20.26
N ASP A 462 -21.64 29.72 19.77
CA ASP A 462 -22.83 28.86 19.67
C ASP A 462 -22.61 27.67 18.73
N GLY A 463 -21.95 27.92 17.58
CA GLY A 463 -21.55 26.89 16.62
C GLY A 463 -20.58 25.86 17.21
N MET A 464 -19.59 26.30 18.00
CA MET A 464 -18.66 25.40 18.69
C MET A 464 -19.37 24.53 19.73
N GLN A 465 -20.37 25.07 20.43
CA GLN A 465 -21.13 24.28 21.40
C GLN A 465 -22.01 23.21 20.73
N GLN A 466 -22.51 23.48 19.52
CA GLN A 466 -23.16 22.45 18.72
C GLN A 466 -22.16 21.41 18.23
N GLN A 467 -21.03 21.83 17.67
CA GLN A 467 -19.97 20.93 17.21
C GLN A 467 -19.48 20.01 18.33
N TYR A 468 -19.32 20.52 19.55
CA TYR A 468 -18.94 19.72 20.71
C TYR A 468 -19.90 18.54 20.96
N ARG A 469 -21.21 18.76 20.84
CA ARG A 469 -22.21 17.70 21.01
C ARG A 469 -22.14 16.65 19.90
N GLU A 470 -21.90 17.09 18.66
CA GLU A 470 -21.74 16.19 17.52
C GLU A 470 -20.46 15.34 17.66
N VAL A 471 -19.36 15.96 18.08
CA VAL A 471 -18.07 15.28 18.34
C VAL A 471 -18.20 14.24 19.45
N ASP A 472 -18.93 14.53 20.54
CA ASP A 472 -19.17 13.60 21.65
C ASP A 472 -20.03 12.39 21.23
N GLN A 473 -21.03 12.61 20.37
CA GLN A 473 -21.82 11.52 19.77
C GLN A 473 -20.97 10.63 18.87
N VAL A 474 -20.10 11.24 18.05
CA VAL A 474 -19.18 10.50 17.18
C VAL A 474 -18.19 9.68 18.00
N ALA A 475 -17.64 10.24 19.09
CA ALA A 475 -16.76 9.50 20.01
C ALA A 475 -17.44 8.25 20.57
N THR A 476 -18.69 8.39 21.01
CA THR A 476 -19.48 7.27 21.53
C THR A 476 -19.70 6.20 20.47
N ALA A 477 -20.06 6.59 19.24
CA ALA A 477 -20.28 5.66 18.14
C ALA A 477 -19.01 4.86 17.78
N PHE A 478 -17.83 5.49 17.80
CA PHE A 478 -16.56 4.79 17.56
C PHE A 478 -16.14 3.88 18.71
N GLN A 479 -16.48 4.24 19.95
CA GLN A 479 -16.27 3.36 21.10
C GLN A 479 -17.13 2.10 20.99
N GLU A 480 -18.41 2.24 20.61
CA GLU A 480 -19.29 1.11 20.33
C GLU A 480 -18.79 0.28 19.15
N MET A 481 -18.33 0.93 18.07
CA MET A 481 -17.76 0.25 16.90
C MET A 481 -16.55 -0.61 17.28
N SER A 482 -15.61 -0.08 18.07
CA SER A 482 -14.45 -0.84 18.54
C SER A 482 -14.86 -2.07 19.35
N ALA A 483 -15.82 -1.93 20.27
CA ALA A 483 -16.34 -3.05 21.04
C ALA A 483 -17.00 -4.11 20.14
N THR A 484 -17.84 -3.70 19.19
CA THR A 484 -18.49 -4.64 18.25
C THR A 484 -17.48 -5.34 17.34
N ALA A 485 -16.41 -4.66 16.93
CA ALA A 485 -15.35 -5.24 16.13
C ALA A 485 -14.60 -6.33 16.92
N GLN A 486 -14.30 -6.08 18.20
CA GLN A 486 -13.71 -7.10 19.08
C GLN A 486 -14.64 -8.31 19.26
N ASP A 487 -15.95 -8.09 19.43
CA ASP A 487 -16.93 -9.18 19.53
C ASP A 487 -17.02 -10.00 18.23
N VAL A 488 -16.97 -9.34 17.06
CA VAL A 488 -16.96 -10.02 15.76
C VAL A 488 -15.69 -10.85 15.60
N ALA A 489 -14.52 -10.31 15.97
CA ALA A 489 -13.27 -11.05 15.93
C ALA A 489 -13.32 -12.30 16.84
N HIS A 490 -13.85 -12.15 18.04
CA HIS A 490 -14.03 -13.26 18.98
C HIS A 490 -14.98 -14.34 18.43
N ASN A 491 -16.14 -13.94 17.90
CA ASN A 491 -17.11 -14.85 17.31
C ASN A 491 -16.56 -15.59 16.10
N ALA A 492 -15.79 -14.90 15.25
CA ALA A 492 -15.12 -15.52 14.11
C ALA A 492 -14.06 -16.54 14.56
N ALA A 493 -13.29 -16.24 15.60
CA ALA A 493 -12.33 -17.19 16.17
C ALA A 493 -13.02 -18.43 16.75
N GLN A 494 -14.15 -18.27 17.44
CA GLN A 494 -14.98 -19.39 17.92
C GLN A 494 -15.55 -20.22 16.77
N ALA A 495 -16.02 -19.57 15.70
CA ALA A 495 -16.54 -20.25 14.52
C ALA A 495 -15.45 -21.04 13.77
N ALA A 496 -14.22 -20.50 13.70
CA ALA A 496 -13.08 -21.23 13.15
C ALA A 496 -12.72 -22.48 13.97
N GLU A 497 -12.81 -22.40 15.30
CA GLU A 497 -12.60 -23.56 16.17
C GLU A 497 -13.68 -24.64 16.01
N ALA A 498 -14.95 -24.22 15.92
CA ALA A 498 -16.05 -25.13 15.63
C ALA A 498 -15.89 -25.81 14.27
N ALA A 499 -15.43 -25.06 13.25
CA ALA A 499 -15.11 -25.61 11.94
C ALA A 499 -13.97 -26.63 12.02
N ARG A 500 -12.86 -26.33 12.72
CA ARG A 500 -11.76 -27.29 12.94
C ARG A 500 -12.25 -28.59 13.61
N THR A 501 -13.12 -28.47 14.61
CA THR A 501 -13.72 -29.63 15.28
C THR A 501 -14.57 -30.46 14.30
N ALA A 502 -15.33 -29.82 13.42
CA ALA A 502 -16.11 -30.50 12.38
C ALA A 502 -15.24 -31.19 11.32
N ASP A 503 -14.10 -30.59 10.94
CA ASP A 503 -13.13 -31.21 10.03
C ASP A 503 -12.54 -32.47 10.66
N GLN A 504 -12.14 -32.40 11.94
CA GLN A 504 -11.64 -33.56 12.68
C GLN A 504 -12.69 -34.68 12.73
N ALA A 505 -13.93 -34.37 13.09
CA ALA A 505 -15.02 -35.35 13.10
C ALA A 505 -15.27 -35.98 11.72
N SER A 506 -15.15 -35.20 10.65
CA SER A 506 -15.27 -35.70 9.27
C SER A 506 -14.13 -36.67 8.90
N ARG A 507 -12.88 -36.35 9.29
CA ARG A 507 -11.72 -37.24 9.08
C ARG A 507 -11.82 -38.52 9.89
N GLU A 508 -12.28 -38.44 11.14
CA GLU A 508 -12.57 -39.62 11.96
C GLU A 508 -13.65 -40.48 11.31
N GLY A 509 -14.73 -39.87 10.78
CA GLY A 509 -15.76 -40.54 9.99
C GLY A 509 -15.21 -41.26 8.77
N MET A 510 -14.32 -40.62 7.99
CA MET A 510 -13.65 -41.26 6.85
C MET A 510 -12.82 -42.47 7.27
N SER A 511 -12.13 -42.41 8.42
CA SER A 511 -11.37 -43.55 8.95
C SER A 511 -12.27 -44.73 9.33
N VAL A 512 -13.40 -44.46 9.98
CA VAL A 512 -14.40 -45.50 10.32
C VAL A 512 -14.98 -46.13 9.06
N ILE A 513 -15.27 -45.33 8.03
CA ILE A 513 -15.75 -45.83 6.75
C ILE A 513 -14.70 -46.71 6.07
N GLY A 514 -13.43 -46.31 6.05
CA GLY A 514 -12.36 -47.14 5.48
C GLY A 514 -12.22 -48.50 6.16
N LYS A 515 -12.37 -48.56 7.49
CA LYS A 515 -12.44 -49.84 8.22
C LYS A 515 -13.67 -50.68 7.84
N THR A 516 -14.80 -50.02 7.61
CA THR A 516 -16.05 -50.66 7.21
C THR A 516 -15.91 -51.27 5.80
N THR A 517 -15.31 -50.57 4.85
CA THR A 517 -15.00 -51.09 3.50
C THR A 517 -14.17 -52.36 3.59
N SER A 518 -13.06 -52.32 4.34
CA SER A 518 -12.18 -53.49 4.50
C SER A 518 -12.91 -54.68 5.12
N THR A 519 -13.83 -54.43 6.06
CA THR A 519 -14.65 -55.50 6.67
C THR A 519 -15.63 -56.10 5.67
N ILE A 520 -16.24 -55.29 4.80
CA ILE A 520 -17.15 -55.76 3.74
C ILE A 520 -16.39 -56.57 2.68
N GLU A 521 -15.19 -56.16 2.30
CA GLU A 521 -14.32 -56.90 1.38
C GLU A 521 -13.93 -58.27 1.94
N LEU A 522 -13.56 -58.32 3.23
CA LEU A 522 -13.29 -59.58 3.93
C LEU A 522 -14.52 -60.49 3.92
N LEU A 523 -15.71 -59.96 4.24
CA LEU A 523 -16.97 -60.71 4.19
C LEU A 523 -17.26 -61.25 2.79
N ALA A 524 -17.06 -60.45 1.75
CA ALA A 524 -17.26 -60.88 0.36
C ALA A 524 -16.30 -62.03 0.00
N ASN A 525 -15.05 -61.97 0.47
CA ASN A 525 -14.08 -63.03 0.28
C ASN A 525 -14.46 -64.32 1.05
N GLU A 526 -14.88 -64.20 2.31
CA GLU A 526 -15.36 -65.35 3.09
C GLU A 526 -16.59 -66.01 2.44
N MET A 527 -17.51 -65.23 1.86
CA MET A 527 -18.62 -65.75 1.08
C MET A 527 -18.17 -66.53 -0.16
N ASN A 528 -17.14 -66.05 -0.87
CA ASN A 528 -16.58 -66.79 -2.01
C ASN A 528 -16.00 -68.14 -1.60
N VAL A 529 -15.28 -68.19 -0.47
CA VAL A 529 -14.76 -69.46 0.08
C VAL A 529 -15.92 -70.39 0.46
N ALA A 530 -16.94 -69.88 1.13
CA ALA A 530 -18.10 -70.68 1.53
C ALA A 530 -18.87 -71.23 0.32
N MET A 531 -18.98 -70.47 -0.78
CA MET A 531 -19.58 -70.97 -2.03
C MET A 531 -18.80 -72.16 -2.60
N GLN A 532 -17.46 -72.12 -2.59
CA GLN A 532 -16.63 -73.23 -3.07
C GLN A 532 -16.83 -74.52 -2.25
N GLU A 533 -16.96 -74.40 -0.93
CA GLU A 533 -17.23 -75.54 -0.05
C GLU A 533 -18.61 -76.16 -0.32
N VAL A 534 -19.63 -75.33 -0.53
CA VAL A 534 -20.99 -75.80 -0.84
C VAL A 534 -21.07 -76.42 -2.23
N GLU A 535 -20.35 -75.88 -3.23
CA GLU A 535 -20.20 -76.52 -4.55
C GLU A 535 -19.51 -77.89 -4.44
N GLY A 536 -18.49 -78.01 -3.58
CA GLY A 536 -17.86 -79.28 -3.24
C GLY A 536 -18.84 -80.30 -2.65
N LEU A 537 -19.73 -79.85 -1.76
CA LEU A 537 -20.80 -80.68 -1.20
C LEU A 537 -21.84 -81.09 -2.26
N ALA A 538 -22.24 -80.18 -3.14
CA ALA A 538 -23.16 -80.48 -4.24
C ALA A 538 -22.58 -81.57 -5.16
N ASN A 539 -21.32 -81.44 -5.57
CA ASN A 539 -20.60 -82.43 -6.37
C ASN A 539 -20.48 -83.79 -5.67
N SER A 540 -20.22 -83.80 -4.36
CA SER A 540 -20.14 -85.02 -3.57
C SER A 540 -21.49 -85.73 -3.50
N SER A 541 -22.58 -84.96 -3.41
CA SER A 541 -23.95 -85.46 -3.36
C SER A 541 -24.40 -86.06 -4.69
N GLU A 542 -24.01 -85.46 -5.81
CA GLU A 542 -24.20 -86.03 -7.15
C GLU A 542 -23.47 -87.37 -7.31
N LYS A 543 -22.22 -87.47 -6.83
CA LYS A 543 -21.48 -88.74 -6.83
C LYS A 543 -22.19 -89.79 -5.99
N ILE A 544 -22.68 -89.45 -4.79
CA ILE A 544 -23.45 -90.39 -3.96
C ILE A 544 -24.72 -90.85 -4.69
N GLY A 545 -25.45 -89.92 -5.33
CA GLY A 545 -26.62 -90.25 -6.16
C GLY A 545 -26.30 -91.28 -7.24
N SER A 546 -25.16 -91.12 -7.94
CA SER A 546 -24.72 -92.08 -8.96
C SER A 546 -24.39 -93.47 -8.39
N VAL A 547 -23.81 -93.53 -7.19
CA VAL A 547 -23.52 -94.78 -6.48
C VAL A 547 -24.81 -95.48 -6.05
N LEU A 548 -25.79 -94.74 -5.52
CA LEU A 548 -27.09 -95.28 -5.14
C LEU A 548 -27.83 -95.89 -6.32
N GLU A 549 -27.73 -95.28 -7.51
CA GLU A 549 -28.33 -95.83 -8.73
C GLU A 549 -27.72 -97.19 -9.11
N VAL A 550 -26.40 -97.33 -8.96
CA VAL A 550 -25.71 -98.62 -9.16
C VAL A 550 -26.16 -99.65 -8.13
N ILE A 551 -26.28 -99.28 -6.84
CA ILE A 551 -26.74 -100.20 -5.79
C ILE A 551 -28.19 -100.62 -6.04
N ARG A 552 -29.06 -99.70 -6.46
CA ARG A 552 -30.45 -99.98 -6.84
C ARG A 552 -30.50 -101.01 -7.96
N SER A 553 -29.70 -100.82 -9.01
CA SER A 553 -29.58 -101.76 -10.13
C SER A 553 -29.10 -103.14 -9.68
N ILE A 554 -28.10 -103.22 -8.79
CA ILE A 554 -27.62 -104.48 -8.22
C ILE A 554 -28.72 -105.16 -7.39
N ALA A 555 -29.43 -104.42 -6.55
CA ALA A 555 -30.51 -104.96 -5.72
C ALA A 555 -31.68 -105.47 -6.59
N GLU A 556 -31.99 -104.78 -7.69
CA GLU A 556 -33.00 -105.22 -8.67
C GLU A 556 -32.58 -106.50 -9.39
N GLN A 557 -31.33 -106.57 -9.86
CA GLN A 557 -30.76 -107.77 -10.45
C GLN A 557 -30.76 -108.93 -9.44
N THR A 558 -30.42 -108.66 -8.18
CA THR A 558 -30.41 -109.66 -7.10
C THR A 558 -31.82 -110.17 -6.79
N ASN A 559 -32.82 -109.28 -6.78
CA ASN A 559 -34.22 -109.63 -6.62
C ASN A 559 -34.73 -110.52 -7.76
N LEU A 560 -34.36 -110.21 -9.01
CA LEU A 560 -34.69 -111.02 -10.20
C LEU A 560 -33.98 -112.39 -10.19
N LEU A 561 -32.70 -112.43 -9.81
CA LEU A 561 -31.93 -113.67 -9.66
C LEU A 561 -32.54 -114.57 -8.57
N ALA A 562 -32.88 -113.99 -7.43
CA ALA A 562 -33.51 -114.69 -6.31
C ALA A 562 -34.92 -115.19 -6.68
N LEU A 563 -35.70 -114.42 -7.43
CA LEU A 563 -36.99 -114.85 -7.97
C LEU A 563 -36.84 -116.06 -8.90
N ASN A 564 -35.90 -116.02 -9.83
CA ASN A 564 -35.62 -117.14 -10.73
C ASN A 564 -35.17 -118.39 -9.96
N ALA A 565 -34.33 -118.22 -8.93
CA ALA A 565 -33.91 -119.31 -8.06
C ALA A 565 -35.08 -119.90 -7.23
N ALA A 566 -35.98 -119.07 -6.71
CA ALA A 566 -37.18 -119.50 -6.00
C ALA A 566 -38.15 -120.27 -6.90
N ILE A 567 -38.33 -119.83 -8.15
CA ILE A 567 -39.13 -120.53 -9.16
C ILE A 567 -38.54 -121.93 -9.44
N GLU A 568 -37.24 -122.02 -9.68
CA GLU A 568 -36.59 -123.30 -9.99
C GLU A 568 -36.54 -124.25 -8.77
N ALA A 569 -36.39 -123.69 -7.56
CA ALA A 569 -36.49 -124.44 -6.31
C ALA A 569 -37.90 -125.00 -6.06
N ALA A 570 -38.97 -124.24 -6.38
CA ALA A 570 -40.34 -124.72 -6.35
C ALA A 570 -40.59 -125.84 -7.39
N ARG A 571 -39.90 -125.77 -8.54
CA ARG A 571 -39.95 -126.76 -9.62
C ARG A 571 -39.32 -128.11 -9.23
N ALA A 572 -38.34 -128.10 -8.32
CA ALA A 572 -37.66 -129.29 -7.81
C ALA A 572 -38.42 -130.03 -6.68
N GLY A 573 -39.61 -129.54 -6.26
CA GLY A 573 -40.47 -130.21 -5.27
C GLY A 573 -39.85 -130.30 -3.87
N GLU A 574 -40.00 -131.44 -3.18
CA GLU A 574 -39.49 -131.65 -1.80
C GLU A 574 -37.97 -131.47 -1.69
N ALA A 575 -37.20 -131.79 -2.74
CA ALA A 575 -35.74 -131.65 -2.75
C ALA A 575 -35.26 -130.18 -2.81
N GLY A 576 -36.10 -129.26 -3.33
CA GLY A 576 -35.79 -127.84 -3.49
C GLY A 576 -36.19 -126.96 -2.30
N ARG A 577 -36.86 -127.53 -1.27
CA ARG A 577 -37.49 -126.75 -0.20
C ARG A 577 -36.52 -125.88 0.60
N GLY A 578 -35.32 -126.39 0.88
CA GLY A 578 -34.28 -125.61 1.57
C GLY A 578 -33.74 -124.45 0.72
N PHE A 579 -33.58 -124.66 -0.59
CA PHE A 579 -33.16 -123.62 -1.53
C PHE A 579 -34.24 -122.56 -1.76
N ALA A 580 -35.51 -122.95 -1.77
CA ALA A 580 -36.63 -122.01 -1.91
C ALA A 580 -36.68 -121.01 -0.75
N VAL A 581 -36.46 -121.47 0.49
CA VAL A 581 -36.42 -120.60 1.68
C VAL A 581 -35.26 -119.61 1.61
N VAL A 582 -34.07 -120.07 1.19
CA VAL A 582 -32.90 -119.17 1.03
C VAL A 582 -33.14 -118.17 -0.11
N ALA A 583 -33.73 -118.59 -1.23
CA ALA A 583 -34.05 -117.71 -2.35
C ALA A 583 -35.09 -116.65 -1.97
N ASP A 584 -36.14 -117.00 -1.22
CA ASP A 584 -37.11 -116.03 -0.71
C ASP A 584 -36.48 -115.06 0.31
N GLU A 585 -35.56 -115.50 1.16
CA GLU A 585 -34.83 -114.63 2.10
C GLU A 585 -33.91 -113.65 1.36
N VAL A 586 -33.18 -114.11 0.33
CA VAL A 586 -32.36 -113.25 -0.55
C VAL A 586 -33.24 -112.26 -1.31
N ARG A 587 -34.42 -112.69 -1.78
CA ARG A 587 -35.39 -111.81 -2.45
C ARG A 587 -35.90 -110.72 -1.50
N ASN A 588 -36.23 -111.09 -0.26
CA ASN A 588 -36.68 -110.15 0.76
C ASN A 588 -35.56 -109.16 1.16
N LEU A 589 -34.31 -109.63 1.25
CA LEU A 589 -33.14 -108.79 1.50
C LEU A 589 -32.87 -107.82 0.34
N ALA A 590 -33.01 -108.28 -0.90
CA ALA A 590 -32.87 -107.44 -2.08
C ALA A 590 -33.95 -106.36 -2.13
N LYS A 591 -35.21 -106.70 -1.81
CA LYS A 591 -36.30 -105.73 -1.69
C LYS A 591 -36.04 -104.70 -0.59
N ARG A 592 -35.65 -105.14 0.62
CA ARG A 592 -35.27 -104.22 1.72
C ARG A 592 -34.10 -103.31 1.35
N THR A 593 -33.15 -103.80 0.55
CA THR A 593 -32.04 -103.01 0.02
C THR A 593 -32.54 -101.95 -0.96
N GLN A 594 -33.46 -102.29 -1.87
CA GLN A 594 -34.10 -101.31 -2.77
C GLN A 594 -34.86 -100.23 -2.00
N ASP A 595 -35.69 -100.63 -1.03
CA ASP A 595 -36.46 -99.70 -0.19
C ASP A 595 -35.52 -98.74 0.58
N SER A 596 -34.41 -99.25 1.13
CA SER A 596 -33.41 -98.43 1.83
C SER A 596 -32.64 -97.49 0.89
N VAL A 597 -32.30 -97.95 -0.33
CA VAL A 597 -31.63 -97.12 -1.34
C VAL A 597 -32.55 -95.99 -1.81
N GLU A 598 -33.85 -96.26 -1.94
CA GLU A 598 -34.87 -95.26 -2.28
C GLU A 598 -35.03 -94.20 -1.17
N GLU A 599 -35.06 -94.61 0.10
CA GLU A 599 -35.04 -93.67 1.23
C GLU A 599 -33.78 -92.79 1.22
N ILE A 600 -32.58 -93.37 1.00
CA ILE A 600 -31.34 -92.58 0.92
C ILE A 600 -31.36 -91.66 -0.30
N ARG A 601 -31.90 -92.09 -1.44
CA ARG A 601 -32.03 -91.26 -2.65
C ARG A 601 -32.84 -90.00 -2.35
N GLN A 602 -33.97 -90.13 -1.66
CA GLN A 602 -34.80 -88.98 -1.28
C GLN A 602 -34.04 -88.00 -0.36
N VAL A 603 -33.22 -88.51 0.58
CA VAL A 603 -32.36 -87.66 1.42
C VAL A 603 -31.31 -86.92 0.58
N ILE A 604 -30.69 -87.59 -0.40
CA ILE A 604 -29.70 -86.98 -1.29
C ILE A 604 -30.33 -85.93 -2.21
N GLU A 605 -31.52 -86.19 -2.75
CA GLU A 605 -32.27 -85.21 -3.55
C GLU A 605 -32.64 -83.97 -2.71
N GLY A 606 -33.06 -84.16 -1.46
CA GLY A 606 -33.26 -83.07 -0.52
C GLY A 606 -32.00 -82.27 -0.26
N LEU A 607 -30.85 -82.93 -0.11
CA LEU A 607 -29.56 -82.30 0.12
C LEU A 607 -29.04 -81.55 -1.12
N GLN A 608 -29.26 -82.08 -2.33
CA GLN A 608 -28.97 -81.41 -3.60
C GLN A 608 -29.85 -80.16 -3.79
N SER A 609 -31.14 -80.24 -3.47
CA SER A 609 -32.03 -79.08 -3.52
C SER A 609 -31.61 -78.01 -2.51
N GLY A 610 -31.32 -78.41 -1.27
CA GLY A 610 -30.88 -77.50 -0.21
C GLY A 610 -29.55 -76.82 -0.52
N THR A 611 -28.57 -77.55 -1.05
CA THR A 611 -27.28 -76.97 -1.45
C THR A 611 -27.44 -75.95 -2.57
N LYS A 612 -28.30 -76.20 -3.55
CA LYS A 612 -28.60 -75.24 -4.63
C LYS A 612 -29.23 -73.94 -4.13
N GLU A 613 -30.13 -74.03 -3.14
CA GLU A 613 -30.75 -72.86 -2.51
C GLU A 613 -29.72 -72.04 -1.71
N VAL A 614 -28.81 -72.71 -0.98
CA VAL A 614 -27.71 -72.06 -0.24
C VAL A 614 -26.78 -71.31 -1.20
N VAL A 615 -26.37 -71.92 -2.32
CA VAL A 615 -25.52 -71.25 -3.34
C VAL A 615 -26.22 -70.02 -3.90
N SER A 616 -27.52 -70.11 -4.22
CA SER A 616 -28.28 -68.96 -4.72
C SER A 616 -28.33 -67.80 -3.70
N THR A 617 -28.53 -68.12 -2.42
CA THR A 617 -28.54 -67.15 -1.33
C THR A 617 -27.16 -66.51 -1.12
N MET A 618 -26.08 -67.29 -1.22
CA MET A 618 -24.71 -66.77 -1.13
C MET A 618 -24.38 -65.83 -2.29
N HIS A 619 -24.76 -66.16 -3.53
CA HIS A 619 -24.60 -65.23 -4.66
C HIS A 619 -25.38 -63.93 -4.48
N SER A 620 -26.59 -63.99 -3.93
CA SER A 620 -27.37 -62.79 -3.60
C SER A 620 -26.65 -61.94 -2.54
N SER A 621 -26.14 -62.58 -1.49
CA SER A 621 -25.44 -61.90 -0.39
C SER A 621 -24.11 -61.28 -0.84
N HIS A 622 -23.37 -61.96 -1.73
CA HIS A 622 -22.16 -61.42 -2.35
C HIS A 622 -22.46 -60.16 -3.17
N ARG A 623 -23.51 -60.16 -3.99
CA ARG A 623 -23.95 -58.97 -4.74
C ARG A 623 -24.35 -57.82 -3.80
N GLN A 624 -25.00 -58.13 -2.68
CA GLN A 624 -25.39 -57.12 -1.70
C GLN A 624 -24.18 -56.52 -0.97
N ALA A 625 -23.16 -57.33 -0.68
CA ALA A 625 -21.87 -56.85 -0.16
C ALA A 625 -21.19 -55.89 -1.15
N GLN A 626 -21.14 -56.24 -2.44
CA GLN A 626 -20.61 -55.37 -3.50
C GLN A 626 -21.38 -54.04 -3.61
N GLY A 627 -22.71 -54.09 -3.61
CA GLY A 627 -23.53 -52.86 -3.60
C GLY A 627 -23.34 -52.00 -2.35
N SER A 628 -22.98 -52.60 -1.22
CA SER A 628 -22.64 -51.86 0.01
C SER A 628 -21.31 -51.12 -0.12
N VAL A 629 -20.34 -51.67 -0.86
CA VAL A 629 -19.07 -50.97 -1.17
C VAL A 629 -19.34 -49.72 -2.01
N GLU A 630 -20.18 -49.80 -3.05
CA GLU A 630 -20.54 -48.63 -3.87
C GLU A 630 -21.21 -47.51 -3.04
N GLN A 631 -22.11 -47.86 -2.12
CA GLN A 631 -22.75 -46.89 -1.22
C GLN A 631 -21.74 -46.24 -0.27
N VAL A 632 -20.76 -47.01 0.20
CA VAL A 632 -19.67 -46.51 1.04
C VAL A 632 -18.79 -45.52 0.26
N GLU A 633 -18.44 -45.80 -0.99
CA GLU A 633 -17.68 -44.87 -1.83
C GLU A 633 -18.40 -43.53 -2.02
N GLN A 634 -19.73 -43.56 -2.20
CA GLN A 634 -20.55 -42.34 -2.26
C GLN A 634 -20.49 -41.55 -0.95
N ALA A 635 -20.54 -42.24 0.21
CA ALA A 635 -20.42 -41.59 1.51
C ALA A 635 -19.04 -40.95 1.72
N VAL A 636 -17.97 -41.58 1.25
CA VAL A 636 -16.61 -41.01 1.26
C VAL A 636 -16.57 -39.71 0.46
N ALA A 637 -17.13 -39.70 -0.75
CA ALA A 637 -17.16 -38.50 -1.58
C ALA A 637 -17.93 -37.34 -0.92
N VAL A 638 -19.02 -37.63 -0.21
CA VAL A 638 -19.77 -36.60 0.55
C VAL A 638 -18.95 -36.05 1.72
N LEU A 639 -18.29 -36.91 2.50
CA LEU A 639 -17.44 -36.46 3.61
C LEU A 639 -16.24 -35.63 3.13
N GLN A 640 -15.64 -35.97 1.99
CA GLN A 640 -14.58 -35.16 1.37
C GLN A 640 -15.08 -33.76 1.00
N ARG A 641 -16.29 -33.66 0.42
CA ARG A 641 -16.92 -32.36 0.12
C ARG A 641 -17.23 -31.56 1.38
N ILE A 642 -17.64 -32.21 2.47
CA ILE A 642 -17.85 -31.57 3.76
C ILE A 642 -16.54 -31.02 4.31
N SER A 643 -15.47 -31.83 4.34
CA SER A 643 -14.14 -31.40 4.79
C SER A 643 -13.63 -30.19 4.00
N GLN A 644 -13.79 -30.20 2.67
CA GLN A 644 -13.42 -29.07 1.82
C GLN A 644 -14.23 -27.80 2.15
N ALA A 645 -15.56 -27.93 2.33
CA ALA A 645 -16.41 -26.80 2.70
C ALA A 645 -16.06 -26.24 4.08
N VAL A 646 -15.72 -27.10 5.04
CA VAL A 646 -15.29 -26.70 6.39
C VAL A 646 -13.94 -25.98 6.36
N SER A 647 -13.01 -26.41 5.49
CA SER A 647 -11.75 -25.68 5.27
C SER A 647 -12.01 -24.25 4.80
N VAL A 648 -12.91 -24.08 3.82
CA VAL A 648 -13.30 -22.74 3.33
C VAL A 648 -13.91 -21.90 4.46
N ILE A 649 -14.80 -22.47 5.29
CA ILE A 649 -15.38 -21.76 6.43
C ILE A 649 -14.30 -21.33 7.44
N THR A 650 -13.29 -22.17 7.66
CA THR A 650 -12.18 -21.85 8.56
C THR A 650 -11.38 -20.65 8.03
N ASP A 651 -11.05 -20.65 6.74
CA ASP A 651 -10.32 -19.55 6.11
C ASP A 651 -11.13 -18.25 6.11
N MET A 652 -12.44 -18.33 5.81
CA MET A 652 -13.34 -17.17 5.87
C MET A 652 -13.39 -16.57 7.28
N ASN A 653 -13.49 -17.41 8.32
CA ASN A 653 -13.52 -16.93 9.70
C ASN A 653 -12.19 -16.28 10.13
N LEU A 654 -11.04 -16.77 9.65
CA LEU A 654 -9.75 -16.11 9.88
C LEU A 654 -9.69 -14.74 9.22
N GLN A 655 -10.22 -14.61 7.99
CA GLN A 655 -10.31 -13.31 7.31
C GLN A 655 -11.26 -12.35 8.03
N ILE A 656 -12.43 -12.82 8.49
CA ILE A 656 -13.37 -12.01 9.26
C ILE A 656 -12.72 -11.51 10.55
N ALA A 657 -11.99 -12.38 11.27
CA ALA A 657 -11.28 -11.99 12.49
C ALA A 657 -10.24 -10.90 12.22
N SER A 658 -9.42 -11.08 11.17
CA SER A 658 -8.42 -10.08 10.77
C SER A 658 -9.04 -8.74 10.37
N ALA A 659 -10.13 -8.77 9.59
CA ALA A 659 -10.83 -7.56 9.18
C ALA A 659 -11.47 -6.83 10.37
N ALA A 660 -11.97 -7.58 11.36
CA ALA A 660 -12.54 -7.01 12.57
C ALA A 660 -11.44 -6.41 13.50
N GLU A 661 -10.26 -7.03 13.59
CA GLU A 661 -9.11 -6.42 14.28
C GLU A 661 -8.67 -5.10 13.62
N GLU A 662 -8.64 -5.06 12.29
CA GLU A 662 -8.35 -3.83 11.53
C GLU A 662 -9.41 -2.75 11.80
N GLN A 663 -10.70 -3.11 11.77
CA GLN A 663 -11.79 -2.19 12.13
C GLN A 663 -11.65 -1.64 13.55
N SER A 664 -11.24 -2.46 14.53
CA SER A 664 -10.99 -2.00 15.89
C SER A 664 -9.84 -0.99 15.94
N SER A 665 -8.74 -1.25 15.23
CA SER A 665 -7.60 -0.32 15.15
C SER A 665 -7.99 1.02 14.52
N VAL A 666 -8.76 0.98 13.43
CA VAL A 666 -9.25 2.20 12.76
C VAL A 666 -10.21 2.97 13.67
N ALA A 667 -11.10 2.28 14.40
CA ALA A 667 -11.99 2.91 15.35
C ALA A 667 -11.23 3.60 16.50
N GLU A 668 -10.16 2.99 17.01
CA GLU A 668 -9.28 3.61 18.02
C GLU A 668 -8.55 4.85 17.48
N GLU A 669 -8.06 4.79 16.25
CA GLU A 669 -7.41 5.94 15.60
C GLU A 669 -8.39 7.10 15.42
N ILE A 670 -9.60 6.81 14.94
CA ILE A 670 -10.63 7.83 14.80
C ILE A 670 -11.01 8.40 16.16
N ASN A 671 -11.09 7.59 17.22
CA ASN A 671 -11.37 8.08 18.56
C ASN A 671 -10.29 9.09 19.04
N ARG A 672 -9.01 8.85 18.71
CA ARG A 672 -7.92 9.83 18.98
C ARG A 672 -8.09 11.11 18.17
N ASN A 673 -8.48 11.00 16.90
CA ASN A 673 -8.75 12.17 16.05
C ASN A 673 -9.94 12.99 16.57
N VAL A 674 -10.99 12.33 17.04
CA VAL A 674 -12.16 12.96 17.66
C VAL A 674 -11.79 13.70 18.95
N ALA A 675 -10.90 13.13 19.77
CA ALA A 675 -10.35 13.82 20.94
C ALA A 675 -9.58 15.09 20.55
N SER A 676 -8.75 15.04 19.50
CA SER A 676 -8.05 16.23 18.98
C SER A 676 -9.01 17.30 18.47
N ILE A 677 -10.08 16.91 17.76
CA ILE A 677 -11.13 17.85 17.32
C ILE A 677 -11.79 18.52 18.52
N ARG A 678 -12.08 17.75 19.59
CA ARG A 678 -12.66 18.29 20.83
C ARG A 678 -11.76 19.37 21.45
N ASP A 679 -10.45 19.13 21.54
CA ASP A 679 -9.48 20.10 22.06
C ASP A 679 -9.44 21.38 21.21
N VAL A 680 -9.49 21.23 19.88
CA VAL A 680 -9.56 22.38 18.95
C VAL A 680 -10.88 23.15 19.11
N THR A 681 -12.01 22.46 19.23
CA THR A 681 -13.32 23.09 19.47
C THR A 681 -13.32 23.90 20.78
N GLU A 682 -12.72 23.37 21.85
CA GLU A 682 -12.57 24.08 23.12
C GLU A 682 -11.67 25.32 22.98
N SER A 683 -10.54 25.19 22.29
CA SER A 683 -9.65 26.32 21.99
C SER A 683 -10.34 27.42 21.17
N ILE A 684 -11.11 27.06 20.14
CA ILE A 684 -11.84 28.03 19.30
C ILE A 684 -12.94 28.71 20.12
N SER A 685 -13.64 27.97 20.99
CA SER A 685 -14.64 28.55 21.90
C SER A 685 -14.00 29.59 22.84
N ALA A 686 -12.81 29.29 23.40
CA ALA A 686 -12.07 30.26 24.21
C ALA A 686 -11.63 31.50 23.41
N GLN A 687 -11.16 31.33 22.18
CA GLN A 687 -10.78 32.45 21.29
C GLN A 687 -11.98 33.31 20.88
N ALA A 688 -13.16 32.70 20.69
CA ALA A 688 -14.40 33.40 20.42
C ALA A 688 -14.81 34.26 21.63
N ASP A 689 -14.74 33.72 22.85
CA ASP A 689 -15.01 34.48 24.09
C ASP A 689 -14.01 35.66 24.26
N GLU A 690 -12.74 35.45 23.95
CA GLU A 690 -11.73 36.50 23.97
C GLU A 690 -12.00 37.58 22.90
N SER A 691 -12.35 37.19 21.67
CA SER A 691 -12.75 38.11 20.61
C SER A 691 -13.98 38.94 20.98
N ALA A 692 -14.95 38.33 21.66
CA ALA A 692 -16.12 39.04 22.17
C ALA A 692 -15.72 40.11 23.22
N LYS A 693 -14.80 39.78 24.14
CA LYS A 693 -14.25 40.73 25.13
C LYS A 693 -13.47 41.87 24.48
N ILE A 694 -12.62 41.57 23.50
CA ILE A 694 -11.88 42.58 22.72
C ILE A 694 -12.84 43.52 21.99
N SER A 695 -13.85 42.97 21.33
CA SER A 695 -14.88 43.74 20.62
C SER A 695 -15.64 44.67 21.56
N GLN A 696 -15.99 44.20 22.77
CA GLN A 696 -16.57 45.06 23.80
C GLN A 696 -15.61 46.19 24.25
N GLY A 697 -14.31 45.89 24.35
CA GLY A 697 -13.26 46.88 24.64
C GLY A 697 -13.14 47.95 23.56
N LEU A 698 -13.16 47.55 22.29
CA LEU A 698 -13.15 48.45 21.14
C LEU A 698 -14.39 49.32 21.09
N ASN A 699 -15.57 48.75 21.36
CA ASN A 699 -16.81 49.53 21.43
C ASN A 699 -16.74 50.61 22.52
N LYS A 700 -16.22 50.28 23.71
CA LYS A 700 -15.97 51.26 24.79
C LYS A 700 -15.01 52.37 24.36
N LEU A 701 -13.90 52.02 23.70
CA LEU A 701 -12.91 52.99 23.22
C LEU A 701 -13.49 53.89 22.12
N ALA A 702 -14.23 53.32 21.16
CA ALA A 702 -14.91 54.06 20.11
C ALA A 702 -15.95 55.03 20.69
N ASN A 703 -16.73 54.62 21.69
CA ASN A 703 -17.65 55.53 22.39
C ASN A 703 -16.93 56.66 23.12
N HIS A 704 -15.77 56.38 23.73
CA HIS A 704 -14.94 57.41 24.36
C HIS A 704 -14.38 58.40 23.33
N GLN A 705 -13.85 57.91 22.21
CA GLN A 705 -13.37 58.75 21.11
C GLN A 705 -14.49 59.56 20.48
N GLN A 706 -15.67 58.99 20.28
CA GLN A 706 -16.85 59.71 19.81
C GLN A 706 -17.20 60.85 20.75
N SER A 707 -17.21 60.61 22.07
CA SER A 707 -17.47 61.65 23.07
C SER A 707 -16.41 62.77 23.05
N LEU A 708 -15.13 62.45 22.83
CA LEU A 708 -14.08 63.45 22.63
C LEU A 708 -14.28 64.25 21.35
N MET A 709 -14.69 63.60 20.26
CA MET A 709 -14.93 64.26 18.98
C MET A 709 -16.20 65.12 18.99
N ASP A 710 -17.20 64.77 19.79
CA ASP A 710 -18.43 65.54 19.97
C ASP A 710 -18.20 66.88 20.69
N GLN A 711 -17.05 67.06 21.35
CA GLN A 711 -16.60 68.37 21.86
C GLN A 711 -16.26 69.36 20.73
N PHE A 712 -16.04 68.87 19.51
CA PHE A 712 -15.80 69.70 18.34
C PHE A 712 -17.07 69.83 17.51
N ARG A 713 -17.49 71.09 17.29
CA ARG A 713 -18.59 71.42 16.37
C ARG A 713 -17.98 71.78 15.02
N VAL A 714 -18.22 70.94 14.02
CA VAL A 714 -17.69 71.05 12.65
C VAL A 714 -18.78 71.25 11.62
#